data_AF-A0A1I3N1K2-F1
#
_entry.id   AF-A0A1I3N1K2-F1
#
_cell.length_a   1.000
_cell.length_b   1.000
_cell.length_c   1.000
_cell.angle_alpha   90.00
_cell.angle_beta   90.00
_cell.angle_gamma   90.00
#
_symmetry.space_group_name_H-M   'P 1'
#
loop_
_entity.id
_entity.type
_entity.pdbx_description
1 polymer ?
#
loop_
_entity_poly.entity_id
_entity_poly.type
_entity_poly.pdbx_seq_one_letter_code
_entity_poly.pdbx_strand_id
1 'polypeptide(L)'
;MTTLSRRALVAAGIATPALAHAATGAAARTPAPKPYGATPSARQWKWHQREQYAFIHFSMNTFTDKEWGYGDEDPKTFNPSDFNADQIVGAAKAGGLKGLILVCKHHDGFCLWPTKLTEHCIRNSPYKNGQGDIVREMSAACKRAGLPFGVYLSPWDRNHPEYGRPGYIAYYRAQLTELCTQYGTLFEVWFDGANGGDGYYGGARETRKIDAPAYYNWPSIVALVHQLQPDACTFDPLGADIRWVGNEDGVAGDPCWPTMPNHPYVQSEGNAGVRGGALWWPAETDVSIRPGWFYHADEDSRVKSPERLVQLYDESVGRGTNLNLNLPPDRRGRIADQDVKILKSFGDAIRATFATDLAKGAVAHASATRGPAFAAARVLDGNRETYWTTPDGTTTPTLTLDLKPGARFDVIRLREYLPLGVRVTRFAVDAEIDGTWQQLAQKECISAQRILRLPQPIAPRRVRLRILEAPACPAISEFALFRSVAPVPVAPIVSSDPTVIDTRNWKIVSAPGTGAEKLLDRDPGTIWTVPAPKPGAPVELTIDLGGDTALAGFSLTPSRHVMTDAAPPKGYAAEVSSDGKTWQPAASGEFSNIAYALSTQRIAFAQARNARYLRLRFAETALPEPKLAIAEIGGFTAPR
;
A
#
# COMPACT_ATOMS: atom_id res chain seq x y z
N MET A 1 -6.69 85.74 21.28
CA MET A 1 -6.09 84.85 20.25
C MET A 1 -7.12 83.76 19.96
N THR A 2 -8.26 84.19 19.42
CA THR A 2 -8.67 84.20 17.99
C THR A 2 -9.25 82.85 17.58
N THR A 3 -10.55 82.61 17.47
CA THR A 3 -11.81 83.35 17.75
C THR A 3 -12.89 82.33 17.35
N LEU A 4 -13.73 81.84 18.28
CA LEU A 4 -15.12 82.25 18.50
C LEU A 4 -15.98 82.18 17.21
N SER A 5 -17.17 81.57 17.20
CA SER A 5 -18.27 82.03 18.05
C SER A 5 -19.51 81.11 18.08
N ARG A 6 -20.23 81.16 19.23
CA ARG A 6 -21.70 81.34 19.45
C ARG A 6 -22.67 80.33 18.78
N ARG A 7 -23.71 79.77 19.41
CA ARG A 7 -24.44 80.05 20.67
C ARG A 7 -25.48 78.92 20.88
N ALA A 8 -25.66 78.54 22.15
CA ALA A 8 -26.87 78.06 22.84
C ALA A 8 -27.89 77.09 22.18
N LEU A 9 -27.90 75.85 22.69
CA LEU A 9 -28.96 75.20 23.49
C LEU A 9 -30.45 75.52 23.21
N VAL A 10 -31.25 74.50 22.84
CA VAL A 10 -32.39 73.90 23.61
C VAL A 10 -33.43 73.20 22.69
N ALA A 11 -33.76 71.97 23.10
CA ALA A 11 -35.00 71.16 22.97
C ALA A 11 -35.67 70.81 21.62
N ALA A 12 -35.82 69.49 21.47
CA ALA A 12 -37.01 68.71 21.08
C ALA A 12 -37.92 69.24 19.96
N GLY A 13 -37.87 68.54 18.82
CA GLY A 13 -38.89 68.55 17.79
C GLY A 13 -38.89 67.21 17.05
N ILE A 14 -40.00 66.50 17.12
CA ILE A 14 -40.29 65.28 16.36
C ILE A 14 -40.22 65.61 14.87
N ALA A 15 -39.33 64.95 14.13
CA ALA A 15 -39.35 64.93 12.67
C ALA A 15 -38.75 63.61 12.17
N THR A 16 -39.60 62.74 11.65
CA THR A 16 -39.24 61.68 10.71
C THR A 16 -38.72 62.33 9.43
N PRO A 17 -37.63 61.81 8.85
CA PRO A 17 -37.61 61.68 7.39
C PRO A 17 -37.15 60.31 6.92
N ALA A 18 -37.86 59.85 5.90
CA ALA A 18 -37.60 58.77 4.97
C ALA A 18 -36.17 58.18 4.96
N LEU A 19 -36.07 56.91 5.36
CA LEU A 19 -34.98 56.02 4.98
C LEU A 19 -35.10 55.70 3.49
N ALA A 20 -34.31 56.39 2.66
CA ALA A 20 -33.97 55.91 1.34
C ALA A 20 -33.25 54.56 1.49
N HIS A 21 -33.98 53.47 1.22
CA HIS A 21 -33.40 52.14 1.11
C HIS A 21 -32.55 52.09 -0.15
N ALA A 22 -31.26 52.39 -0.03
CA ALA A 22 -30.27 51.89 -0.95
C ALA A 22 -30.14 50.38 -0.72
N ALA A 23 -31.01 49.61 -1.37
CA ALA A 23 -30.85 48.17 -1.48
C ALA A 23 -29.62 47.92 -2.37
N THR A 24 -28.44 47.88 -1.75
CA THR A 24 -27.26 47.27 -2.37
C THR A 24 -27.58 45.78 -2.53
N GLY A 25 -28.08 45.40 -3.71
CA GLY A 25 -28.29 44.01 -4.08
C GLY A 25 -26.96 43.28 -4.09
N ALA A 26 -26.60 42.66 -2.97
CA ALA A 26 -25.60 41.61 -2.97
C ALA A 26 -26.18 40.48 -3.83
N ALA A 27 -25.66 40.32 -5.06
CA ALA A 27 -26.06 39.23 -5.94
C ALA A 27 -25.92 37.91 -5.17
N ALA A 28 -27.03 37.19 -5.00
CA ALA A 28 -27.05 35.92 -4.28
C ALA A 28 -26.05 34.95 -4.92
N ARG A 29 -25.00 34.58 -4.19
CA ARG A 29 -24.00 33.62 -4.67
C ARG A 29 -24.70 32.28 -4.94
N THR A 30 -24.52 31.74 -6.14
CA THR A 30 -25.06 30.41 -6.48
C THR A 30 -24.52 29.38 -5.49
N PRO A 31 -25.38 28.63 -4.77
CA PRO A 31 -24.93 27.66 -3.77
C PRO A 31 -24.19 26.49 -4.42
N ALA A 32 -23.30 25.84 -3.66
CA ALA A 32 -22.69 24.57 -4.05
C ALA A 32 -23.76 23.45 -4.15
N PRO A 33 -23.54 22.43 -5.01
CA PRO A 33 -24.39 21.24 -5.00
C PRO A 33 -24.27 20.52 -3.64
N LYS A 34 -25.35 19.86 -3.22
CA LYS A 34 -25.34 19.04 -2.01
C LYS A 34 -24.42 17.82 -2.20
N PRO A 35 -23.75 17.30 -1.15
CA PRO A 35 -23.03 16.04 -1.23
C PRO A 35 -23.90 14.88 -1.71
N TYR A 36 -23.29 13.88 -2.36
CA TYR A 36 -23.98 12.70 -2.88
C TYR A 36 -23.38 11.42 -2.30
N GLY A 37 -24.23 10.57 -1.71
CA GLY A 37 -23.81 9.31 -1.10
C GLY A 37 -22.88 9.51 0.10
N ALA A 38 -22.07 8.50 0.40
CA ALA A 38 -21.01 8.60 1.40
C ALA A 38 -19.94 9.61 0.95
N THR A 39 -19.31 10.28 1.92
CA THR A 39 -18.27 11.29 1.68
C THR A 39 -17.08 11.08 2.61
N PRO A 40 -15.85 11.45 2.20
CA PRO A 40 -14.70 11.38 3.07
C PRO A 40 -14.86 12.35 4.24
N SER A 41 -14.42 11.92 5.41
CA SER A 41 -14.07 12.82 6.50
C SER A 41 -12.90 13.73 6.12
N ALA A 42 -12.65 14.79 6.90
CA ALA A 42 -11.51 15.69 6.66
C ALA A 42 -10.15 14.96 6.69
N ARG A 43 -9.98 13.96 7.57
CA ARG A 43 -8.77 13.12 7.64
C ARG A 43 -8.61 12.26 6.38
N GLN A 44 -9.68 11.62 5.90
CA GLN A 44 -9.67 10.83 4.67
C GLN A 44 -9.41 11.72 3.44
N TRP A 45 -9.91 12.96 3.42
CA TRP A 45 -9.59 13.90 2.35
C TRP A 45 -8.11 14.27 2.33
N LYS A 46 -7.50 14.58 3.48
CA LYS A 46 -6.04 14.78 3.60
C LYS A 46 -5.26 13.52 3.17
N TRP A 47 -5.75 12.34 3.53
CA TRP A 47 -5.15 11.05 3.18
C TRP A 47 -5.14 10.79 1.67
N HIS A 48 -6.24 11.04 0.96
CA HIS A 48 -6.31 10.96 -0.51
C HIS A 48 -5.33 11.92 -1.23
N GLN A 49 -4.91 13.01 -0.58
CA GLN A 49 -3.94 13.94 -1.16
C GLN A 49 -2.49 13.43 -1.12
N ARG A 50 -2.22 12.40 -0.31
CA ARG A 50 -0.87 11.82 -0.18
C ARG A 50 -0.49 11.01 -1.41
N GLU A 51 -1.43 10.24 -1.95
CA GLU A 51 -1.29 9.39 -3.14
C GLU A 51 -0.33 8.23 -2.95
N GLN A 52 0.87 8.44 -2.40
CA GLN A 52 1.84 7.38 -2.18
C GLN A 52 2.69 7.64 -0.94
N TYR A 53 3.03 6.59 -0.20
CA TYR A 53 3.90 6.63 0.98
C TYR A 53 4.65 5.31 1.14
N ALA A 54 5.65 5.33 2.01
CA ALA A 54 6.48 4.17 2.32
C ALA A 54 5.87 3.34 3.46
N PHE A 55 6.04 2.02 3.38
CA PHE A 55 5.89 1.10 4.50
C PHE A 55 7.28 0.58 4.87
N ILE A 56 7.62 0.48 6.15
CA ILE A 56 8.93 0.01 6.60
C ILE A 56 8.75 -1.21 7.50
N HIS A 57 8.94 -2.39 6.93
CA HIS A 57 9.09 -3.64 7.67
C HIS A 57 10.54 -3.82 8.13
N PHE A 58 10.75 -3.64 9.44
CA PHE A 58 12.04 -3.82 10.09
C PHE A 58 11.81 -4.33 11.51
N SER A 59 12.28 -5.54 11.84
CA SER A 59 12.07 -6.18 13.15
C SER A 59 13.08 -7.33 13.31
N MET A 60 12.90 -8.19 14.31
CA MET A 60 13.63 -9.45 14.48
C MET A 60 13.74 -10.25 13.17
N ASN A 61 12.65 -10.26 12.39
CA ASN A 61 12.48 -10.94 11.12
C ASN A 61 13.58 -10.64 10.08
N THR A 62 14.11 -9.41 10.05
CA THR A 62 15.26 -9.02 9.22
C THR A 62 16.55 -9.79 9.61
N PHE A 63 16.71 -10.10 10.89
CA PHE A 63 17.89 -10.76 11.43
C PHE A 63 17.73 -12.28 11.48
N THR A 64 16.49 -12.77 11.52
CA THR A 64 16.18 -14.21 11.49
C THR A 64 15.84 -14.74 10.11
N ASP A 65 15.84 -13.88 9.09
CA ASP A 65 15.56 -14.24 7.69
C ASP A 65 14.17 -14.88 7.49
N LYS A 66 13.18 -14.36 8.23
CA LYS A 66 11.79 -14.82 8.16
C LYS A 66 10.89 -13.68 7.71
N GLU A 67 9.82 -14.02 7.00
CA GLU A 67 8.72 -13.08 6.80
C GLU A 67 7.93 -12.92 8.10
N TRP A 68 7.64 -14.03 8.78
CA TRP A 68 6.90 -14.08 10.04
C TRP A 68 7.69 -14.82 11.12
N GLY A 69 8.17 -14.10 12.15
CA GLY A 69 8.76 -14.68 13.36
C GLY A 69 7.74 -15.42 14.22
N TYR A 70 8.20 -16.39 15.02
CA TYR A 70 7.34 -17.27 15.85
C TYR A 70 7.04 -16.67 17.23
N GLY A 71 7.72 -15.58 17.60
CA GLY A 71 7.61 -14.90 18.88
C GLY A 71 8.54 -15.43 19.97
N ASP A 72 9.45 -16.36 19.62
CA ASP A 72 10.49 -16.90 20.50
C ASP A 72 11.90 -16.43 20.12
N GLU A 73 12.01 -15.49 19.19
CA GLU A 73 13.29 -14.90 18.78
C GLU A 73 14.00 -14.23 19.98
N ASP A 74 15.29 -14.49 20.18
CA ASP A 74 16.06 -13.83 21.25
C ASP A 74 16.28 -12.35 20.89
N PRO A 75 15.77 -11.38 21.71
CA PRO A 75 16.00 -9.95 21.51
C PRO A 75 17.46 -9.56 21.25
N LYS A 76 18.43 -10.35 21.72
CA LYS A 76 19.87 -10.13 21.47
C LYS A 76 20.26 -10.22 20.00
N THR A 77 19.44 -10.86 19.18
CA THR A 77 19.65 -11.00 17.73
C THR A 77 19.43 -9.68 16.99
N PHE A 78 18.62 -8.77 17.55
CA PHE A 78 18.37 -7.46 16.94
C PHE A 78 19.54 -6.51 17.21
N ASN A 79 20.40 -6.35 16.20
CA ASN A 79 21.56 -5.48 16.32
C ASN A 79 21.95 -4.87 14.96
N PRO A 80 21.20 -3.89 14.43
CA PRO A 80 21.59 -3.25 13.18
C PRO A 80 22.95 -2.57 13.35
N SER A 81 23.88 -2.91 12.46
CA SER A 81 25.28 -2.47 12.57
C SER A 81 25.51 -0.99 12.27
N ASP A 82 24.62 -0.36 11.50
CA ASP A 82 24.75 1.03 11.03
C ASP A 82 23.36 1.65 10.74
N PHE A 83 22.44 1.52 11.70
CA PHE A 83 21.06 2.00 11.53
C PHE A 83 21.04 3.50 11.23
N ASN A 84 20.32 3.90 10.18
CA ASN A 84 20.23 5.30 9.78
C ASN A 84 18.82 5.67 9.29
N ALA A 85 18.02 6.24 10.19
CA ALA A 85 16.68 6.70 9.88
C ALA A 85 16.64 7.78 8.78
N ASP A 86 17.60 8.70 8.74
CA ASP A 86 17.65 9.74 7.69
C ASP A 86 17.93 9.14 6.31
N GLN A 87 18.71 8.05 6.23
CA GLN A 87 18.94 7.34 4.97
C GLN A 87 17.67 6.66 4.47
N ILE A 88 16.90 6.02 5.37
CA ILE A 88 15.62 5.38 5.01
C ILE A 88 14.61 6.42 4.53
N VAL A 89 14.44 7.51 5.28
CA VAL A 89 13.56 8.62 4.92
C VAL A 89 14.02 9.30 3.62
N GLY A 90 15.33 9.42 3.42
CA GLY A 90 15.93 9.93 2.18
C GLY A 90 15.62 9.04 0.97
N ALA A 91 15.69 7.71 1.12
CA ALA A 91 15.33 6.76 0.07
C ALA A 91 13.84 6.88 -0.31
N ALA A 92 12.95 6.98 0.68
CA ALA A 92 11.52 7.20 0.43
C ALA A 92 11.27 8.51 -0.35
N LYS A 93 11.96 9.61 0.02
CA LYS A 93 11.87 10.89 -0.71
C LYS A 93 12.42 10.79 -2.13
N ALA A 94 13.51 10.05 -2.34
CA ALA A 94 14.06 9.82 -3.67
C ALA A 94 13.01 9.17 -4.58
N GLY A 95 12.24 8.20 -4.05
CA GLY A 95 11.07 7.59 -4.69
C GLY A 95 9.84 8.48 -4.85
N GLY A 96 9.83 9.69 -4.28
CA GLY A 96 8.67 10.59 -4.33
C GLY A 96 7.53 10.20 -3.38
N LEU A 97 7.80 9.35 -2.39
CA LEU A 97 6.85 8.93 -1.37
C LEU A 97 6.61 10.08 -0.38
N LYS A 98 5.35 10.32 -0.01
CA LYS A 98 4.88 11.51 0.72
C LYS A 98 4.52 11.25 2.19
N GLY A 99 4.98 10.14 2.73
CA GLY A 99 4.79 9.72 4.12
C GLY A 99 5.52 8.41 4.39
N LEU A 100 5.57 7.99 5.64
CA LEU A 100 6.21 6.74 6.04
C LEU A 100 5.47 6.09 7.22
N ILE A 101 5.11 4.83 7.07
CA ILE A 101 4.53 3.97 8.10
C ILE A 101 5.62 3.01 8.58
N LEU A 102 5.89 2.98 9.89
CA LEU A 102 6.85 2.04 10.49
C LEU A 102 6.11 0.90 11.20
N VAL A 103 6.52 -0.34 10.92
CA VAL A 103 6.16 -1.53 11.72
C VAL A 103 6.81 -1.41 13.08
N CYS A 104 6.08 -0.87 14.07
CA CYS A 104 6.59 -0.67 15.42
C CYS A 104 6.62 -1.98 16.22
N LYS A 105 5.68 -2.87 15.93
CA LYS A 105 5.61 -4.26 16.39
C LYS A 105 4.97 -5.11 15.29
N HIS A 106 5.64 -6.17 14.86
CA HIS A 106 5.10 -7.14 13.91
C HIS A 106 4.48 -8.35 14.64
N HIS A 107 4.03 -9.37 13.91
CA HIS A 107 3.37 -10.57 14.47
C HIS A 107 4.21 -11.32 15.51
N ASP A 108 5.53 -11.27 15.41
CA ASP A 108 6.45 -11.87 16.40
C ASP A 108 6.36 -11.18 17.77
N GLY A 109 5.79 -9.98 17.85
CA GLY A 109 5.57 -9.26 19.11
C GLY A 109 6.74 -8.39 19.58
N PHE A 110 7.87 -8.39 18.87
CA PHE A 110 9.03 -7.57 19.27
C PHE A 110 8.75 -6.09 19.06
N CYS A 111 8.91 -5.30 20.13
CA CYS A 111 8.63 -3.87 20.10
C CYS A 111 9.90 -3.05 19.82
N LEU A 112 9.87 -2.23 18.77
CA LEU A 112 10.98 -1.38 18.33
C LEU A 112 11.23 -0.12 19.18
N TRP A 113 10.43 0.08 20.22
CA TRP A 113 10.56 1.18 21.17
C TRP A 113 10.67 0.64 22.60
N PRO A 114 11.23 1.42 23.55
CA PRO A 114 11.56 0.92 24.88
C PRO A 114 10.33 0.85 25.83
N THR A 115 9.23 0.21 25.38
CA THR A 115 7.98 0.04 26.14
C THR A 115 8.20 -0.63 27.50
N LYS A 116 7.50 -0.18 28.54
CA LYS A 116 7.54 -0.83 29.88
C LYS A 116 6.58 -2.00 30.02
N LEU A 117 5.86 -2.35 28.94
CA LEU A 117 4.78 -3.33 28.97
C LEU A 117 5.24 -4.76 28.69
N THR A 118 6.43 -4.96 28.11
CA THR A 118 7.00 -6.28 27.81
C THR A 118 8.53 -6.24 27.83
N GLU A 119 9.15 -7.39 28.15
CA GLU A 119 10.59 -7.61 28.01
C GLU A 119 10.98 -8.01 26.57
N HIS A 120 10.03 -8.36 25.71
CA HIS A 120 10.27 -8.63 24.29
C HIS A 120 10.29 -7.31 23.50
N CYS A 121 11.23 -6.43 23.83
CA CYS A 121 11.39 -5.12 23.23
C CYS A 121 12.87 -4.72 23.09
N ILE A 122 13.10 -3.62 22.37
CA ILE A 122 14.43 -3.12 22.03
C ILE A 122 15.35 -2.86 23.24
N ARG A 123 14.81 -2.63 24.45
CA ARG A 123 15.62 -2.45 25.67
C ARG A 123 16.48 -3.67 26.00
N ASN A 124 16.04 -4.85 25.58
CA ASN A 124 16.75 -6.11 25.81
C ASN A 124 17.56 -6.56 24.59
N SER A 125 17.75 -5.67 23.62
CA SER A 125 18.65 -5.89 22.48
C SER A 125 19.98 -5.15 22.68
N PRO A 126 21.08 -5.58 22.03
CA PRO A 126 22.37 -4.88 22.08
C PRO A 126 22.36 -3.53 21.35
N TYR A 127 21.32 -3.23 20.55
CA TYR A 127 21.24 -1.98 19.81
C TYR A 127 21.32 -0.78 20.75
N LYS A 128 22.37 0.04 20.56
CA LYS A 128 22.71 1.18 21.43
C LYS A 128 22.71 0.81 22.93
N ASN A 129 23.20 -0.38 23.26
CA ASN A 129 23.27 -0.89 24.63
C ASN A 129 21.90 -0.91 25.34
N GLY A 130 20.83 -1.28 24.62
CA GLY A 130 19.47 -1.30 25.14
C GLY A 130 18.83 0.07 25.36
N GLN A 131 19.48 1.16 24.91
CA GLN A 131 18.97 2.53 25.01
C GLN A 131 18.38 3.06 23.70
N GLY A 132 18.30 2.22 22.67
CA GLY A 132 17.75 2.59 21.37
C GLY A 132 16.23 2.75 21.36
N ASP A 133 15.75 3.55 20.42
CA ASP A 133 14.32 3.76 20.14
C ASP A 133 14.15 4.05 18.65
N ILE A 134 13.90 3.00 17.86
CA ILE A 134 13.80 3.11 16.40
C ILE A 134 12.58 3.93 16.00
N VAL A 135 11.48 3.85 16.77
CA VAL A 135 10.26 4.63 16.51
C VAL A 135 10.53 6.12 16.67
N ARG A 136 11.29 6.53 17.70
CA ARG A 136 11.75 7.91 17.89
C ARG A 136 12.67 8.38 16.77
N GLU A 137 13.63 7.55 16.39
CA GLU A 137 14.60 7.92 15.36
C GLU A 137 13.94 8.13 14.00
N MET A 138 13.02 7.24 13.63
CA MET A 138 12.22 7.33 12.40
C MET A 138 11.25 8.51 12.42
N SER A 139 10.52 8.74 13.51
CA SER A 139 9.58 9.87 13.60
C SER A 139 10.31 11.21 13.56
N ALA A 140 11.48 11.30 14.21
CA ALA A 140 12.33 12.49 14.16
C ALA A 140 12.92 12.73 12.75
N ALA A 141 13.37 11.68 12.05
CA ALA A 141 13.85 11.78 10.68
C ALA A 141 12.74 12.23 9.71
N CYS A 142 11.53 11.68 9.84
CA CYS A 142 10.36 12.10 9.09
C CYS A 142 10.06 13.59 9.33
N LYS A 143 10.05 14.03 10.60
CA LYS A 143 9.86 15.44 10.97
C LYS A 143 10.92 16.35 10.35
N ARG A 144 12.21 15.99 10.42
CA ARG A 144 13.31 16.75 9.79
C ARG A 144 13.12 16.86 8.28
N ALA A 145 12.64 15.80 7.65
CA ALA A 145 12.48 15.71 6.20
C ALA A 145 11.17 16.31 5.67
N GLY A 146 10.25 16.73 6.55
CA GLY A 146 8.92 17.22 6.21
C GLY A 146 7.96 16.12 5.76
N LEU A 147 8.21 14.87 6.15
CA LEU A 147 7.34 13.73 5.85
C LEU A 147 6.42 13.40 7.03
N PRO A 148 5.11 13.19 6.80
CA PRO A 148 4.20 12.58 7.77
C PRO A 148 4.67 11.19 8.22
N PHE A 149 4.48 10.89 9.49
CA PHE A 149 4.81 9.60 10.10
C PHE A 149 3.54 8.84 10.50
N GLY A 150 3.51 7.54 10.27
CA GLY A 150 2.46 6.62 10.66
C GLY A 150 3.06 5.40 11.35
N VAL A 151 2.22 4.61 12.02
CA VAL A 151 2.66 3.43 12.75
C VAL A 151 1.83 2.23 12.38
N TYR A 152 2.47 1.09 12.27
CA TYR A 152 1.82 -0.22 12.26
C TYR A 152 2.06 -0.86 13.63
N LEU A 153 0.99 -1.38 14.22
CA LEU A 153 1.06 -2.16 15.45
C LEU A 153 0.26 -3.44 15.21
N SER A 154 0.95 -4.58 15.13
CA SER A 154 0.28 -5.84 14.85
C SER A 154 -0.73 -6.20 15.94
N PRO A 155 -2.02 -6.42 15.58
CA PRO A 155 -3.01 -6.93 16.52
C PRO A 155 -2.67 -8.34 17.00
N TRP A 156 -2.24 -9.20 16.07
CA TRP A 156 -1.73 -10.53 16.38
C TRP A 156 -0.33 -10.44 17.00
N ASP A 157 -0.15 -11.09 18.15
CA ASP A 157 1.11 -11.10 18.89
C ASP A 157 1.45 -12.52 19.33
N ARG A 158 2.42 -13.11 18.63
CA ARG A 158 2.89 -14.48 18.84
C ARG A 158 3.79 -14.62 20.05
N ASN A 159 4.22 -13.52 20.69
CA ASN A 159 5.02 -13.56 21.90
C ASN A 159 4.14 -13.53 23.17
N HIS A 160 3.12 -12.68 23.21
CA HIS A 160 2.43 -12.35 24.46
C HIS A 160 1.61 -13.53 25.05
N PRO A 161 1.83 -13.94 26.32
CA PRO A 161 1.16 -15.10 26.92
C PRO A 161 -0.36 -14.99 27.01
N GLU A 162 -0.89 -13.77 27.10
CA GLU A 162 -2.35 -13.52 27.17
C GLU A 162 -3.01 -13.27 25.80
N TYR A 163 -2.30 -13.41 24.68
CA TYR A 163 -2.94 -13.27 23.36
C TYR A 163 -4.16 -14.20 23.22
N GLY A 164 -5.29 -13.72 22.71
CA GLY A 164 -6.56 -14.46 22.69
C GLY A 164 -7.32 -14.48 24.02
N ARG A 165 -6.85 -13.77 25.05
CA ARG A 165 -7.53 -13.60 26.35
C ARG A 165 -7.78 -12.11 26.65
N PRO A 166 -8.74 -11.76 27.51
CA PRO A 166 -9.08 -10.36 27.78
C PRO A 166 -7.90 -9.50 28.27
N GLY A 167 -6.93 -10.08 28.98
CA GLY A 167 -5.76 -9.37 29.50
C GLY A 167 -4.91 -8.72 28.40
N TYR A 168 -4.80 -9.32 27.22
CA TYR A 168 -4.03 -8.76 26.10
C TYR A 168 -4.64 -7.46 25.54
N ILE A 169 -5.96 -7.29 25.61
CA ILE A 169 -6.60 -6.08 25.08
C ILE A 169 -6.17 -4.83 25.87
N ALA A 170 -6.03 -4.94 27.20
CA ALA A 170 -5.50 -3.85 28.01
C ALA A 170 -4.06 -3.50 27.65
N TYR A 171 -3.21 -4.53 27.45
CA TYR A 171 -1.84 -4.38 26.98
C TYR A 171 -1.76 -3.69 25.62
N TYR A 172 -2.55 -4.15 24.64
CA TYR A 172 -2.58 -3.61 23.29
C TYR A 172 -3.01 -2.13 23.27
N ARG A 173 -4.04 -1.77 24.03
CA ARG A 173 -4.49 -0.36 24.18
C ARG A 173 -3.42 0.52 24.84
N ALA A 174 -2.68 -0.02 25.79
CA ALA A 174 -1.57 0.71 26.42
C ALA A 174 -0.43 0.96 25.42
N GLN A 175 -0.07 -0.03 24.59
CA GLN A 175 0.90 0.16 23.51
C GLN A 175 0.45 1.21 22.48
N LEU A 176 -0.83 1.15 22.06
CA LEU A 176 -1.39 2.18 21.18
C LEU A 176 -1.31 3.57 21.80
N THR A 177 -1.57 3.67 23.11
CA THR A 177 -1.48 4.95 23.83
C THR A 177 -0.04 5.46 23.83
N GLU A 178 0.97 4.62 24.08
CA GLU A 178 2.38 5.02 23.98
C GLU A 178 2.71 5.55 22.58
N LEU A 179 2.36 4.80 21.52
CA LEU A 179 2.64 5.18 20.14
C LEU A 179 1.91 6.46 19.72
N CYS A 180 0.64 6.62 20.12
CA CYS A 180 -0.19 7.77 19.78
C CYS A 180 0.09 9.01 20.64
N THR A 181 0.89 8.94 21.70
CA THR A 181 1.14 10.12 22.56
C THR A 181 2.61 10.54 22.59
N GLN A 182 3.53 9.63 22.28
CA GLN A 182 4.95 9.90 22.48
C GLN A 182 5.69 10.31 21.20
N TYR A 183 5.19 10.01 20.00
CA TYR A 183 5.97 10.16 18.75
C TYR A 183 5.48 11.27 17.80
N GLY A 184 4.70 12.23 18.32
CA GLY A 184 4.18 13.36 17.55
C GLY A 184 2.86 13.06 16.86
N THR A 185 2.53 13.84 15.84
CA THR A 185 1.29 13.67 15.05
C THR A 185 1.45 12.50 14.09
N LEU A 186 0.48 11.59 14.11
CA LEU A 186 0.40 10.47 13.19
C LEU A 186 -0.56 10.80 12.05
N PHE A 187 -0.23 10.38 10.82
CA PHE A 187 -1.19 10.45 9.72
C PHE A 187 -1.97 9.15 9.54
N GLU A 188 -1.44 8.03 10.03
CA GLU A 188 -2.05 6.71 9.87
C GLU A 188 -1.65 5.75 10.99
N VAL A 189 -2.60 4.90 11.40
CA VAL A 189 -2.38 3.76 12.28
C VAL A 189 -2.88 2.50 11.59
N TRP A 190 -1.98 1.54 11.37
CA TRP A 190 -2.24 0.31 10.63
C TRP A 190 -2.54 -0.86 11.57
N PHE A 191 -3.69 -1.51 11.35
CA PHE A 191 -4.12 -2.72 12.06
C PHE A 191 -4.21 -3.89 11.09
N ASP A 192 -3.24 -4.79 11.16
CA ASP A 192 -3.21 -5.96 10.30
C ASP A 192 -4.32 -6.97 10.61
N GLY A 193 -5.00 -7.45 9.56
CA GLY A 193 -5.99 -8.52 9.65
C GLY A 193 -5.38 -9.93 9.68
N ALA A 194 -4.10 -10.09 9.35
CA ALA A 194 -3.44 -11.38 9.26
C ALA A 194 -3.30 -12.06 10.65
N ASN A 195 -3.64 -13.35 10.71
CA ASN A 195 -3.57 -14.14 11.93
C ASN A 195 -3.39 -15.63 11.61
N GLY A 196 -2.18 -16.15 11.84
CA GLY A 196 -1.86 -17.57 11.63
C GLY A 196 -2.30 -18.50 12.75
N GLY A 197 -2.76 -17.97 13.88
CA GLY A 197 -3.25 -18.73 15.04
C GLY A 197 -2.14 -19.34 15.91
N ASP A 198 -1.06 -19.90 15.36
CA ASP A 198 0.02 -20.53 16.11
C ASP A 198 1.11 -19.55 16.59
N GLY A 199 1.68 -19.77 17.76
CA GLY A 199 2.75 -18.89 18.26
C GLY A 199 3.38 -19.36 19.57
N TYR A 200 4.49 -18.73 19.94
CA TYR A 200 5.21 -19.00 21.19
C TYR A 200 4.35 -18.75 22.44
N TYR A 201 3.62 -17.64 22.46
CA TYR A 201 2.66 -17.24 23.51
C TYR A 201 3.19 -17.44 24.94
N GLY A 202 4.37 -16.88 25.23
CA GLY A 202 5.04 -16.98 26.52
C GLY A 202 5.52 -18.39 26.89
N GLY A 203 5.77 -19.24 25.89
CA GLY A 203 6.24 -20.61 26.08
C GLY A 203 5.19 -21.69 25.93
N ALA A 204 3.91 -21.33 25.76
CA ALA A 204 2.83 -22.29 25.55
C ALA A 204 2.95 -23.05 24.22
N ARG A 205 3.49 -22.41 23.17
CA ARG A 205 3.69 -23.01 21.82
C ARG A 205 2.44 -23.72 21.31
N GLU A 206 1.33 -23.00 21.25
CA GLU A 206 0.01 -23.52 20.93
C GLU A 206 -0.64 -22.76 19.77
N THR A 207 -1.79 -23.25 19.30
CA THR A 207 -2.65 -22.54 18.35
C THR A 207 -3.83 -21.91 19.09
N ARG A 208 -4.06 -20.63 18.87
CA ARG A 208 -5.19 -19.87 19.43
C ARG A 208 -6.11 -19.40 18.32
N LYS A 209 -7.43 -19.50 18.56
CA LYS A 209 -8.46 -18.96 17.67
C LYS A 209 -9.20 -17.85 18.40
N ILE A 210 -9.49 -16.77 17.69
CA ILE A 210 -10.23 -15.63 18.21
C ILE A 210 -11.37 -15.29 17.27
N ASP A 211 -12.47 -14.79 17.82
CA ASP A 211 -13.45 -14.02 17.07
C ASP A 211 -12.94 -12.56 17.04
N ALA A 212 -12.19 -12.19 15.99
CA ALA A 212 -11.47 -10.91 15.96
C ALA A 212 -12.38 -9.69 16.17
N PRO A 213 -13.55 -9.54 15.50
CA PRO A 213 -14.48 -8.45 15.80
C PRO A 213 -14.87 -8.32 17.27
N ALA A 214 -15.24 -9.43 17.92
CA ALA A 214 -15.65 -9.42 19.32
C ALA A 214 -14.46 -9.22 20.27
N TYR A 215 -13.35 -9.91 20.01
CA TYR A 215 -12.15 -9.93 20.85
C TYR A 215 -11.49 -8.56 20.93
N TYR A 216 -11.25 -7.91 19.79
CA TYR A 216 -10.60 -6.60 19.75
C TYR A 216 -11.56 -5.45 20.05
N ASN A 217 -12.87 -5.64 19.84
CA ASN A 217 -13.86 -4.56 19.88
C ASN A 217 -13.36 -3.35 19.09
N TRP A 218 -13.17 -3.55 17.78
CA TRP A 218 -12.56 -2.58 16.87
C TRP A 218 -13.13 -1.17 16.95
N PRO A 219 -14.46 -0.94 17.07
CA PRO A 219 -15.01 0.40 17.26
C PRO A 219 -14.38 1.14 18.46
N SER A 220 -14.10 0.44 19.56
CA SER A 220 -13.48 1.04 20.74
C SER A 220 -11.98 1.32 20.59
N ILE A 221 -11.28 0.58 19.72
CA ILE A 221 -9.85 0.78 19.42
C ILE A 221 -9.70 1.95 18.44
N VAL A 222 -10.51 1.98 17.38
CA VAL A 222 -10.55 3.09 16.42
C VAL A 222 -10.91 4.40 17.13
N ALA A 223 -11.91 4.38 18.02
CA ALA A 223 -12.27 5.56 18.81
C ALA A 223 -11.12 6.06 19.70
N LEU A 224 -10.32 5.15 20.29
CA LEU A 224 -9.13 5.52 21.06
C LEU A 224 -8.09 6.22 20.18
N VAL A 225 -7.81 5.70 18.98
CA VAL A 225 -6.89 6.34 18.04
C VAL A 225 -7.41 7.72 17.65
N HIS A 226 -8.68 7.86 17.28
CA HIS A 226 -9.23 9.16 16.89
C HIS A 226 -9.26 10.18 18.02
N GLN A 227 -9.41 9.73 19.27
CA GLN A 227 -9.30 10.59 20.45
C GLN A 227 -7.87 11.12 20.63
N LEU A 228 -6.86 10.26 20.48
CA LEU A 228 -5.45 10.63 20.70
C LEU A 228 -4.82 11.32 19.48
N GLN A 229 -5.27 10.95 18.27
CA GLN A 229 -4.74 11.36 16.97
C GLN A 229 -5.91 11.70 16.02
N PRO A 230 -6.57 12.86 16.19
CA PRO A 230 -7.76 13.25 15.43
C PRO A 230 -7.49 13.56 13.95
N ASP A 231 -6.25 13.50 13.48
CA ASP A 231 -5.91 13.62 12.06
C ASP A 231 -5.39 12.30 11.45
N ALA A 232 -5.19 11.25 12.25
CA ALA A 232 -4.76 9.94 11.75
C ALA A 232 -5.95 9.18 11.17
N CYS A 233 -5.75 8.56 10.00
CA CYS A 233 -6.64 7.52 9.52
C CYS A 233 -6.29 6.18 10.17
N THR A 234 -7.27 5.31 10.42
CA THR A 234 -7.01 3.91 10.77
C THR A 234 -7.19 3.02 9.54
N PHE A 235 -6.27 2.10 9.31
CA PHE A 235 -6.37 1.08 8.26
C PHE A 235 -6.86 -0.23 8.86
N ASP A 236 -7.97 -0.75 8.28
CA ASP A 236 -8.67 -2.00 8.59
C ASP A 236 -9.02 -2.15 10.10
N PRO A 237 -10.01 -2.95 10.53
CA PRO A 237 -11.08 -3.61 9.79
C PRO A 237 -12.34 -2.73 9.66
N LEU A 238 -13.52 -3.34 9.49
CA LEU A 238 -14.80 -2.65 9.43
C LEU A 238 -14.96 -1.64 10.58
N GLY A 239 -15.23 -0.39 10.21
CA GLY A 239 -15.29 0.76 11.12
C GLY A 239 -14.03 1.64 11.09
N ALA A 240 -12.96 1.19 10.45
CA ALA A 240 -11.77 1.99 10.18
C ALA A 240 -11.97 2.98 9.01
N ASP A 241 -11.02 3.90 8.81
CA ASP A 241 -11.08 4.92 7.77
C ASP A 241 -10.65 4.40 6.39
N ILE A 242 -9.80 3.37 6.33
CA ILE A 242 -9.19 2.85 5.10
C ILE A 242 -9.36 1.33 5.07
N ARG A 243 -9.57 0.76 3.88
CA ARG A 243 -9.67 -0.69 3.68
C ARG A 243 -8.44 -1.22 2.93
N TRP A 244 -8.17 -2.50 3.11
CA TRP A 244 -7.26 -3.25 2.24
C TRP A 244 -7.81 -3.37 0.82
N VAL A 245 -6.93 -3.34 -0.19
CA VAL A 245 -7.31 -3.53 -1.60
C VAL A 245 -7.57 -4.99 -1.99
N GLY A 246 -7.33 -5.94 -1.08
CA GLY A 246 -7.60 -7.35 -1.31
C GLY A 246 -6.51 -8.13 -2.02
N ASN A 247 -5.32 -7.55 -2.22
CA ASN A 247 -4.11 -8.25 -2.64
C ASN A 247 -2.87 -7.47 -2.18
N GLU A 248 -1.71 -8.13 -2.21
CA GLU A 248 -0.39 -7.56 -1.90
C GLU A 248 0.47 -7.36 -3.16
N ASP A 249 -0.13 -7.49 -4.35
CA ASP A 249 0.54 -7.30 -5.65
C ASP A 249 0.59 -5.82 -6.07
N GLY A 250 -0.07 -4.96 -5.30
CA GLY A 250 -0.14 -3.52 -5.54
C GLY A 250 -1.09 -3.14 -6.67
N VAL A 251 -2.16 -3.91 -6.89
CA VAL A 251 -3.10 -3.71 -8.00
C VAL A 251 -4.53 -3.46 -7.50
N ALA A 252 -5.02 -2.22 -7.63
CA ALA A 252 -6.41 -1.89 -7.39
C ALA A 252 -7.32 -2.34 -8.55
N GLY A 253 -8.60 -2.60 -8.30
CA GLY A 253 -9.56 -2.89 -9.36
C GLY A 253 -9.69 -1.74 -10.37
N ASP A 254 -10.14 -2.03 -11.59
CA ASP A 254 -10.54 -1.02 -12.58
C ASP A 254 -11.99 -1.28 -13.03
N PRO A 255 -13.00 -0.66 -12.37
CA PRO A 255 -12.89 0.45 -11.42
C PRO A 255 -12.52 0.05 -9.98
N CYS A 256 -12.09 1.04 -9.19
CA CYS A 256 -12.00 0.95 -7.72
C CYS A 256 -12.84 2.07 -7.09
N TRP A 257 -13.97 1.74 -6.47
CA TRP A 257 -14.84 2.68 -5.78
C TRP A 257 -14.33 2.96 -4.34
N PRO A 258 -14.37 4.20 -3.86
CA PRO A 258 -14.00 4.53 -2.48
C PRO A 258 -15.12 4.21 -1.47
N THR A 259 -16.24 3.67 -1.93
CA THR A 259 -17.40 3.34 -1.10
C THR A 259 -17.54 1.84 -0.91
N MET A 260 -18.04 1.45 0.27
CA MET A 260 -18.28 0.05 0.65
C MET A 260 -19.65 -0.10 1.33
N PRO A 261 -20.30 -1.27 1.20
CA PRO A 261 -21.46 -1.62 2.01
C PRO A 261 -21.04 -1.85 3.48
N ASN A 262 -21.99 -1.75 4.42
CA ASN A 262 -21.72 -1.86 5.85
C ASN A 262 -21.91 -3.31 6.34
N HIS A 263 -21.00 -4.20 5.95
CA HIS A 263 -20.96 -5.60 6.40
C HIS A 263 -19.51 -6.11 6.44
N PRO A 264 -19.26 -7.34 6.94
CA PRO A 264 -17.92 -7.91 6.97
C PRO A 264 -17.25 -7.90 5.59
N TYR A 265 -15.94 -7.67 5.61
CA TYR A 265 -15.12 -7.50 4.41
C TYR A 265 -15.21 -8.72 3.48
N VAL A 266 -15.40 -8.44 2.19
CA VAL A 266 -15.35 -9.42 1.10
C VAL A 266 -14.22 -9.02 0.17
N GLN A 267 -13.27 -9.92 -0.09
CA GLN A 267 -12.03 -9.59 -0.82
C GLN A 267 -12.26 -9.01 -2.22
N SER A 268 -13.24 -9.55 -2.96
CA SER A 268 -13.61 -9.02 -4.28
C SER A 268 -14.15 -7.59 -4.22
N GLU A 269 -14.94 -7.27 -3.19
CA GLU A 269 -15.40 -5.92 -2.93
C GLU A 269 -14.27 -5.01 -2.43
N GLY A 270 -13.30 -5.53 -1.68
CA GLY A 270 -12.11 -4.79 -1.29
C GLY A 270 -11.36 -4.22 -2.50
N ASN A 271 -11.16 -5.05 -3.52
CA ASN A 271 -10.42 -4.69 -4.73
C ASN A 271 -11.14 -3.67 -5.62
N ALA A 272 -12.42 -3.90 -5.90
CA ALA A 272 -13.19 -3.06 -6.81
C ALA A 272 -13.96 -1.94 -6.11
N GLY A 273 -14.16 -2.03 -4.79
CA GLY A 273 -15.16 -1.24 -4.07
C GLY A 273 -16.58 -1.51 -4.56
N VAL A 274 -17.56 -0.85 -3.93
CA VAL A 274 -18.97 -0.97 -4.32
C VAL A 274 -19.56 0.42 -4.57
N ARG A 275 -20.02 0.67 -5.80
CA ARG A 275 -20.67 1.92 -6.16
C ARG A 275 -21.91 2.15 -5.29
N GLY A 276 -21.99 3.31 -4.65
CA GLY A 276 -23.15 3.66 -3.82
C GLY A 276 -23.21 2.96 -2.47
N GLY A 277 -22.10 2.34 -2.04
CA GLY A 277 -21.95 1.81 -0.68
C GLY A 277 -22.20 2.88 0.39
N ALA A 278 -22.69 2.43 1.55
CA ALA A 278 -23.08 3.29 2.67
C ALA A 278 -21.89 3.94 3.39
N LEU A 279 -20.71 3.32 3.32
CA LEU A 279 -19.49 3.78 3.98
C LEU A 279 -18.56 4.45 2.98
N TRP A 280 -17.90 5.53 3.39
CA TRP A 280 -16.69 6.01 2.72
C TRP A 280 -15.50 5.27 3.32
N TRP A 281 -15.02 4.26 2.62
CA TRP A 281 -14.00 3.35 3.12
C TRP A 281 -13.03 3.02 1.98
N PRO A 282 -12.20 3.99 1.55
CA PRO A 282 -11.35 3.87 0.36
C PRO A 282 -10.25 2.82 0.52
N ALA A 283 -9.83 2.24 -0.61
CA ALA A 283 -8.76 1.26 -0.63
C ALA A 283 -7.38 1.90 -0.56
N GLU A 284 -6.51 1.33 0.25
CA GLU A 284 -5.06 1.46 0.14
C GLU A 284 -4.47 0.24 -0.56
N THR A 285 -3.53 0.48 -1.47
CA THR A 285 -2.91 -0.53 -2.32
C THR A 285 -1.46 -0.74 -1.88
N ASP A 286 -1.28 -1.70 -1.00
CA ASP A 286 -0.01 -2.08 -0.40
C ASP A 286 0.75 -3.11 -1.25
N VAL A 287 2.08 -2.96 -1.31
CA VAL A 287 2.97 -3.85 -2.04
C VAL A 287 4.41 -3.63 -1.61
N SER A 288 5.23 -4.68 -1.57
CA SER A 288 6.68 -4.53 -1.36
C SER A 288 7.45 -4.19 -2.63
N ILE A 289 8.53 -3.41 -2.51
CA ILE A 289 9.49 -3.23 -3.61
C ILE A 289 10.21 -4.55 -3.96
N ARG A 290 10.23 -5.49 -3.03
CA ARG A 290 10.80 -6.84 -3.15
C ARG A 290 9.68 -7.90 -3.22
N PRO A 291 10.01 -9.19 -3.41
CA PRO A 291 9.08 -10.26 -3.16
C PRO A 291 8.56 -10.27 -1.71
N GLY A 292 9.44 -10.31 -0.71
CA GLY A 292 9.08 -10.33 0.71
C GLY A 292 8.81 -8.94 1.28
N TRP A 293 8.17 -8.91 2.45
CA TRP A 293 7.98 -7.70 3.24
C TRP A 293 9.23 -7.32 4.02
N PHE A 294 9.95 -8.29 4.58
CA PHE A 294 11.23 -8.05 5.25
C PHE A 294 12.41 -8.15 4.28
N TYR A 295 13.58 -7.70 4.72
CA TYR A 295 14.78 -7.82 3.90
C TYR A 295 15.28 -9.25 3.89
N HIS A 296 15.47 -9.77 2.68
CA HIS A 296 16.14 -11.03 2.40
C HIS A 296 17.20 -10.81 1.33
N ALA A 297 18.41 -11.32 1.56
CA ALA A 297 19.53 -11.02 0.68
C ALA A 297 19.41 -11.71 -0.69
N ASP A 298 18.80 -12.89 -0.78
CA ASP A 298 18.49 -13.59 -2.04
C ASP A 298 17.51 -12.80 -2.93
N GLU A 299 16.74 -11.90 -2.35
CA GLU A 299 15.83 -11.00 -3.06
C GLU A 299 16.52 -9.75 -3.62
N ASP A 300 17.82 -9.53 -3.36
CA ASP A 300 18.57 -8.40 -3.95
C ASP A 300 18.56 -8.41 -5.48
N SER A 301 18.43 -9.61 -6.07
CA SER A 301 18.31 -9.79 -7.51
C SER A 301 16.89 -9.67 -8.06
N ARG A 302 15.92 -9.45 -7.17
CA ARG A 302 14.47 -9.54 -7.44
C ARG A 302 13.71 -8.26 -7.07
N VAL A 303 14.44 -7.18 -6.76
CA VAL A 303 13.84 -5.87 -6.54
C VAL A 303 13.10 -5.44 -7.81
N LYS A 304 11.86 -4.99 -7.67
CA LYS A 304 11.01 -4.55 -8.79
C LYS A 304 11.72 -3.43 -9.56
N SER A 305 11.67 -3.49 -10.90
CA SER A 305 12.33 -2.49 -11.74
C SER A 305 11.64 -1.11 -11.63
N PRO A 306 12.34 0.00 -11.97
CA PRO A 306 11.72 1.32 -12.03
C PRO A 306 10.46 1.37 -12.90
N GLU A 307 10.44 0.66 -14.03
CA GLU A 307 9.30 0.57 -14.95
C GLU A 307 8.10 -0.12 -14.28
N ARG A 308 8.34 -1.20 -13.52
CA ARG A 308 7.27 -1.85 -12.75
C ARG A 308 6.73 -0.94 -11.66
N LEU A 309 7.56 -0.11 -11.02
CA LEU A 309 7.08 0.87 -10.03
C LEU A 309 6.21 1.97 -10.68
N VAL A 310 6.54 2.42 -11.89
CA VAL A 310 5.65 3.34 -12.66
C VAL A 310 4.32 2.67 -12.97
N GLN A 311 4.32 1.39 -13.36
CA GLN A 311 3.09 0.64 -13.61
C GLN A 311 2.25 0.48 -12.34
N LEU A 312 2.88 0.15 -11.20
CA LEU A 312 2.21 0.07 -9.90
C LEU A 312 1.57 1.41 -9.51
N TYR A 313 2.24 2.54 -9.77
CA TYR A 313 1.65 3.86 -9.57
C TYR A 313 0.37 4.06 -10.40
N ASP A 314 0.35 3.62 -11.66
CA ASP A 314 -0.85 3.70 -12.50
C ASP A 314 -1.95 2.71 -12.06
N GLU A 315 -1.57 1.53 -11.56
CA GLU A 315 -2.45 0.46 -11.08
C GLU A 315 -3.02 0.70 -9.67
N SER A 316 -2.56 1.75 -8.99
CA SER A 316 -3.01 2.19 -7.67
C SER A 316 -3.49 3.64 -7.71
N VAL A 317 -2.56 4.59 -7.60
CA VAL A 317 -2.78 6.04 -7.67
C VAL A 317 -3.58 6.41 -8.91
N GLY A 318 -3.23 5.85 -10.07
CA GLY A 318 -3.93 6.07 -11.33
C GLY A 318 -5.37 5.55 -11.38
N ARG A 319 -5.79 4.72 -10.41
CA ARG A 319 -7.16 4.19 -10.24
C ARG A 319 -7.90 4.80 -9.05
N GLY A 320 -7.31 5.80 -8.40
CA GLY A 320 -7.95 6.58 -7.33
C GLY A 320 -7.71 6.03 -5.91
N THR A 321 -6.80 5.06 -5.74
CA THR A 321 -6.32 4.58 -4.45
C THR A 321 -5.02 5.27 -4.05
N ASN A 322 -4.46 4.89 -2.89
CA ASN A 322 -3.09 5.24 -2.53
C ASN A 322 -2.14 4.04 -2.73
N LEU A 323 -0.88 4.31 -3.10
CA LEU A 323 0.20 3.33 -3.13
C LEU A 323 0.96 3.32 -1.80
N ASN A 324 0.89 2.21 -1.07
CA ASN A 324 1.72 1.98 0.11
C ASN A 324 2.88 1.04 -0.25
N LEU A 325 4.05 1.62 -0.59
CA LEU A 325 5.20 0.87 -1.10
C LEU A 325 6.14 0.49 0.04
N ASN A 326 6.28 -0.81 0.32
CA ASN A 326 7.19 -1.30 1.35
C ASN A 326 8.67 -1.26 0.92
N LEU A 327 9.51 -0.71 1.80
CA LEU A 327 10.97 -0.57 1.65
C LEU A 327 11.65 -1.21 2.89
N PRO A 328 12.09 -2.48 2.80
CA PRO A 328 12.68 -3.14 3.96
C PRO A 328 14.15 -2.72 4.16
N PRO A 329 14.53 -2.23 5.36
CA PRO A 329 15.92 -2.06 5.72
C PRO A 329 16.61 -3.42 5.87
N ASP A 330 17.87 -3.49 5.42
CA ASP A 330 18.72 -4.66 5.60
C ASP A 330 19.27 -4.78 7.03
N ARG A 331 20.13 -5.77 7.28
CA ARG A 331 20.74 -6.01 8.60
C ARG A 331 21.67 -4.91 9.08
N ARG A 332 22.07 -3.96 8.21
CA ARG A 332 22.76 -2.73 8.65
C ARG A 332 21.77 -1.77 9.29
N GLY A 333 20.47 -1.89 8.99
CA GLY A 333 19.44 -0.91 9.37
C GLY A 333 19.32 0.23 8.36
N ARG A 334 19.54 -0.08 7.07
CA ARG A 334 19.49 0.87 5.95
C ARG A 334 18.74 0.27 4.77
N ILE A 335 18.14 1.10 3.92
CA ILE A 335 17.64 0.65 2.62
C ILE A 335 18.84 0.26 1.75
N ALA A 336 18.80 -0.94 1.15
CA ALA A 336 19.87 -1.44 0.31
C ALA A 336 20.15 -0.51 -0.88
N ASP A 337 21.42 -0.41 -1.29
CA ASP A 337 21.87 0.58 -2.27
C ASP A 337 21.19 0.41 -3.65
N GLN A 338 20.85 -0.83 -4.00
CA GLN A 338 20.12 -1.14 -5.22
C GLN A 338 18.71 -0.56 -5.20
N ASP A 339 17.99 -0.76 -4.10
CA ASP A 339 16.64 -0.26 -3.87
C ASP A 339 16.64 1.27 -3.93
N VAL A 340 17.66 1.93 -3.34
CA VAL A 340 17.82 3.39 -3.42
C VAL A 340 17.97 3.87 -4.88
N LYS A 341 18.76 3.18 -5.71
CA LYS A 341 18.92 3.53 -7.14
C LYS A 341 17.62 3.38 -7.91
N ILE A 342 16.88 2.29 -7.66
CA ILE A 342 15.58 2.01 -8.28
C ILE A 342 14.56 3.08 -7.87
N LEU A 343 14.44 3.36 -6.57
CA LEU A 343 13.57 4.42 -6.04
C LEU A 343 13.90 5.77 -6.65
N LYS A 344 15.18 6.14 -6.73
CA LYS A 344 15.58 7.39 -7.36
C LYS A 344 15.13 7.46 -8.83
N SER A 345 15.36 6.41 -9.61
CA SER A 345 14.96 6.36 -11.02
C SER A 345 13.44 6.47 -11.19
N PHE A 346 12.67 5.69 -10.41
CA PHE A 346 11.21 5.76 -10.38
C PHE A 346 10.72 7.16 -10.00
N GLY A 347 11.22 7.73 -8.90
CA GLY A 347 10.80 9.03 -8.43
C GLY A 347 11.17 10.16 -9.39
N ASP A 348 12.33 10.09 -10.04
CA ASP A 348 12.73 11.06 -11.08
C ASP A 348 11.78 11.01 -12.28
N ALA A 349 11.37 9.81 -12.72
CA ALA A 349 10.43 9.63 -13.82
C ALA A 349 9.03 10.17 -13.50
N ILE A 350 8.50 9.88 -12.30
CA ILE A 350 7.20 10.40 -11.84
C ILE A 350 7.24 11.92 -11.71
N ARG A 351 8.27 12.48 -11.06
CA ARG A 351 8.45 13.94 -10.94
C ARG A 351 8.52 14.60 -12.31
N ALA A 352 9.33 14.07 -13.23
CA ALA A 352 9.49 14.63 -14.57
C ALA A 352 8.20 14.54 -15.40
N THR A 353 7.48 13.41 -15.31
CA THR A 353 6.18 13.23 -15.99
C THR A 353 5.17 14.30 -15.56
N PHE A 354 5.03 14.54 -14.26
CA PHE A 354 4.01 15.46 -13.73
C PHE A 354 4.53 16.89 -13.48
N ALA A 355 5.76 17.22 -13.92
CA ALA A 355 6.38 18.52 -13.66
C ALA A 355 5.67 19.69 -14.35
N THR A 356 5.14 19.45 -15.56
CA THR A 356 4.51 20.49 -16.38
C THR A 356 3.14 20.01 -16.85
N ASP A 357 2.09 20.65 -16.33
CA ASP A 357 0.74 20.48 -16.87
C ASP A 357 0.62 21.25 -18.20
N LEU A 358 0.50 20.49 -19.29
CA LEU A 358 0.38 20.96 -20.66
C LEU A 358 -1.03 21.48 -20.98
N ALA A 359 -2.01 21.25 -20.10
CA ALA A 359 -3.31 21.90 -20.18
C ALA A 359 -3.25 23.36 -19.69
N LYS A 360 -2.18 23.77 -19.00
CA LYS A 360 -2.09 25.11 -18.42
C LYS A 360 -2.13 26.22 -19.48
N GLY A 361 -3.14 27.07 -19.36
CA GLY A 361 -3.44 28.15 -20.30
C GLY A 361 -4.21 27.71 -21.54
N ALA A 362 -4.78 26.49 -21.54
CA ALA A 362 -5.90 26.15 -22.40
C ALA A 362 -7.15 26.96 -22.03
N VAL A 363 -8.11 27.03 -22.94
CA VAL A 363 -9.45 27.59 -22.66
C VAL A 363 -10.41 26.44 -22.42
N ALA A 364 -11.11 26.45 -21.29
CA ALA A 364 -12.08 25.41 -20.94
C ALA A 364 -13.52 25.84 -21.27
N HIS A 365 -14.24 24.97 -21.97
CA HIS A 365 -15.65 25.13 -22.33
C HIS A 365 -16.45 23.97 -21.77
N ALA A 366 -17.67 24.21 -21.30
CA ALA A 366 -18.56 23.16 -20.83
C ALA A 366 -19.96 23.31 -21.42
N SER A 367 -20.63 22.19 -21.69
CA SER A 367 -22.01 22.19 -22.19
C SER A 367 -23.02 22.76 -21.18
N ALA A 368 -22.65 22.77 -19.89
CA ALA A 368 -23.40 23.42 -18.83
C ALA A 368 -22.44 23.87 -17.71
N THR A 369 -22.83 24.89 -16.96
CA THR A 369 -22.09 25.39 -15.80
C THR A 369 -23.10 25.89 -14.77
N ARG A 370 -22.93 25.52 -13.50
CA ARG A 370 -23.84 25.89 -12.41
C ARG A 370 -23.88 27.41 -12.17
N GLY A 371 -22.73 28.07 -12.31
CA GLY A 371 -22.59 29.51 -12.15
C GLY A 371 -21.10 29.93 -12.18
N PRO A 372 -20.80 31.24 -12.10
CA PRO A 372 -19.43 31.74 -12.26
C PRO A 372 -18.41 31.18 -11.26
N ALA A 373 -18.84 30.83 -10.04
CA ALA A 373 -17.97 30.20 -9.04
C ALA A 373 -17.49 28.80 -9.47
N PHE A 374 -18.30 28.09 -10.27
CA PHE A 374 -18.12 26.70 -10.72
C PHE A 374 -17.81 26.61 -12.22
N ALA A 375 -17.22 27.66 -12.79
CA ALA A 375 -16.92 27.73 -14.22
C ALA A 375 -16.00 26.61 -14.70
N ALA A 376 -16.08 26.26 -15.99
CA ALA A 376 -15.23 25.24 -16.61
C ALA A 376 -13.73 25.46 -16.35
N ALA A 377 -13.28 26.73 -16.29
CA ALA A 377 -11.88 27.09 -16.03
C ALA A 377 -11.34 26.62 -14.66
N ARG A 378 -12.20 26.22 -13.70
CA ARG A 378 -11.76 25.69 -12.40
C ARG A 378 -10.95 24.41 -12.52
N VAL A 379 -11.11 23.63 -13.59
CA VAL A 379 -10.32 22.39 -13.79
C VAL A 379 -8.86 22.64 -14.15
N LEU A 380 -8.48 23.90 -14.40
CA LEU A 380 -7.15 24.33 -14.87
C LEU A 380 -6.42 25.22 -13.86
N ASP A 381 -7.00 25.50 -12.68
CA ASP A 381 -6.44 26.46 -11.72
C ASP A 381 -5.44 25.83 -10.73
N GLY A 382 -5.24 24.50 -10.81
CA GLY A 382 -4.29 23.77 -9.97
C GLY A 382 -4.70 23.68 -8.51
N ASN A 383 -5.95 23.99 -8.17
CA ASN A 383 -6.46 23.96 -6.81
C ASN A 383 -7.52 22.85 -6.65
N ARG A 384 -7.21 21.84 -5.81
CA ARG A 384 -8.11 20.71 -5.55
C ARG A 384 -9.38 21.09 -4.78
N GLU A 385 -9.44 22.28 -4.21
CA GLU A 385 -10.60 22.81 -3.46
C GLU A 385 -11.58 23.60 -4.34
N THR A 386 -11.25 23.81 -5.61
CA THR A 386 -12.13 24.39 -6.62
C THR A 386 -12.51 23.34 -7.66
N TYR A 387 -13.69 23.50 -8.26
CA TYR A 387 -14.22 22.51 -9.19
C TYR A 387 -15.22 23.11 -10.16
N TRP A 388 -15.29 22.51 -11.36
CA TRP A 388 -16.39 22.69 -12.29
C TRP A 388 -17.55 21.77 -11.92
N THR A 389 -18.77 22.29 -11.98
CA THR A 389 -20.02 21.52 -11.83
C THR A 389 -21.15 22.15 -12.64
N THR A 390 -22.20 21.37 -12.87
CA THR A 390 -23.40 21.74 -13.61
C THR A 390 -24.61 21.98 -12.70
N PRO A 391 -25.74 22.51 -13.22
CA PRO A 391 -27.03 22.42 -12.54
C PRO A 391 -27.38 20.96 -12.21
N ASP A 392 -28.15 20.73 -11.14
CA ASP A 392 -28.37 19.37 -10.60
C ASP A 392 -29.00 18.39 -11.60
N GLY A 393 -29.86 18.87 -12.49
CA GLY A 393 -30.50 18.04 -13.52
C GLY A 393 -29.59 17.67 -14.70
N THR A 394 -28.35 18.18 -14.78
CA THR A 394 -27.43 17.90 -15.89
C THR A 394 -26.33 16.95 -15.46
N THR A 395 -26.54 15.65 -15.65
CA THR A 395 -25.64 14.57 -15.19
C THR A 395 -24.72 13.99 -16.27
N THR A 396 -24.98 14.27 -17.55
CA THR A 396 -24.16 13.83 -18.69
C THR A 396 -23.51 14.98 -19.49
N PRO A 397 -22.89 15.97 -18.83
CA PRO A 397 -22.29 17.10 -19.54
C PRO A 397 -20.99 16.73 -20.26
N THR A 398 -20.52 17.67 -21.08
CA THR A 398 -19.20 17.63 -21.69
C THR A 398 -18.36 18.83 -21.26
N LEU A 399 -17.05 18.63 -21.16
CA LEU A 399 -16.04 19.62 -20.82
C LEU A 399 -14.89 19.52 -21.84
N THR A 400 -14.68 20.55 -22.63
CA THR A 400 -13.68 20.63 -23.70
C THR A 400 -12.57 21.59 -23.31
N LEU A 401 -11.33 21.21 -23.56
CA LEU A 401 -10.16 22.05 -23.48
C LEU A 401 -9.67 22.40 -24.89
N ASP A 402 -9.59 23.69 -25.19
CA ASP A 402 -8.94 24.22 -26.38
C ASP A 402 -7.46 24.48 -26.06
N LEU A 403 -6.59 23.63 -26.60
CA LEU A 403 -5.17 23.59 -26.29
C LEU A 403 -4.39 24.62 -27.12
N LYS A 404 -3.26 25.05 -26.55
CA LYS A 404 -2.27 25.83 -27.29
C LYS A 404 -1.73 25.00 -28.47
N PRO A 405 -1.44 25.64 -29.62
CA PRO A 405 -0.82 24.93 -30.74
C PRO A 405 0.48 24.23 -30.30
N GLY A 406 0.63 22.97 -30.70
CA GLY A 406 1.81 22.16 -30.40
C GLY A 406 1.83 21.49 -29.02
N ALA A 407 0.79 21.64 -28.20
CA ALA A 407 0.67 20.91 -26.94
C ALA A 407 0.64 19.39 -27.20
N ARG A 408 1.70 18.68 -26.83
CA ARG A 408 1.90 17.26 -27.12
C ARG A 408 1.94 16.43 -25.83
N PHE A 409 0.99 15.52 -25.66
CA PHE A 409 0.80 14.75 -24.42
C PHE A 409 0.44 13.28 -24.70
N ASP A 410 0.70 12.43 -23.72
CA ASP A 410 0.31 11.01 -23.69
C ASP A 410 -0.21 10.58 -22.32
N VAL A 411 -0.31 11.50 -21.36
CA VAL A 411 -0.86 11.22 -20.03
C VAL A 411 -1.98 12.21 -19.76
N ILE A 412 -3.15 11.72 -19.39
CA ILE A 412 -4.32 12.52 -19.00
C ILE A 412 -4.61 12.21 -17.54
N ARG A 413 -4.79 13.25 -16.71
CA ARG A 413 -5.22 13.09 -15.32
C ARG A 413 -6.51 13.84 -15.06
N LEU A 414 -7.47 13.14 -14.47
CA LEU A 414 -8.78 13.66 -14.09
C LEU A 414 -8.97 13.50 -12.59
N ARG A 415 -9.64 14.46 -11.92
CA ARG A 415 -9.94 14.38 -10.49
C ARG A 415 -11.35 14.86 -10.18
N GLU A 416 -12.02 14.18 -9.25
CA GLU A 416 -13.25 14.68 -8.64
C GLU A 416 -12.96 15.46 -7.34
N TYR A 417 -13.88 16.35 -6.97
CA TYR A 417 -13.88 17.00 -5.66
C TYR A 417 -14.62 16.11 -4.65
N LEU A 418 -13.85 15.23 -4.00
CA LEU A 418 -14.39 14.18 -3.14
C LEU A 418 -15.17 14.63 -1.89
N PRO A 419 -14.98 15.83 -1.32
CA PRO A 419 -15.87 16.30 -0.24
C PRO A 419 -17.36 16.35 -0.63
N LEU A 420 -17.68 16.28 -1.93
CA LEU A 420 -19.04 16.15 -2.44
C LEU A 420 -19.47 14.70 -2.78
N GLY A 421 -18.64 13.71 -2.44
CA GLY A 421 -18.78 12.30 -2.80
C GLY A 421 -18.19 11.96 -4.16
N VAL A 422 -18.10 10.67 -4.47
CA VAL A 422 -17.71 10.18 -5.81
C VAL A 422 -18.95 10.17 -6.73
N ARG A 423 -18.90 10.86 -7.87
CA ARG A 423 -20.11 11.17 -8.67
C ARG A 423 -20.08 10.56 -10.05
N VAL A 424 -18.94 10.51 -10.72
CA VAL A 424 -18.86 9.99 -12.09
C VAL A 424 -18.89 8.46 -12.07
N THR A 425 -19.94 7.88 -12.63
CA THR A 425 -20.02 6.42 -12.83
C THR A 425 -19.16 6.02 -14.02
N ARG A 426 -19.40 6.65 -15.19
CA ARG A 426 -18.72 6.33 -16.45
C ARG A 426 -18.43 7.58 -17.25
N PHE A 427 -17.29 7.61 -17.91
CA PHE A 427 -16.84 8.74 -18.71
C PHE A 427 -16.03 8.29 -19.93
N ALA A 428 -15.90 9.18 -20.91
CA ALA A 428 -14.97 9.03 -22.01
C ALA A 428 -14.12 10.29 -22.19
N VAL A 429 -12.91 10.11 -22.71
CA VAL A 429 -12.06 11.19 -23.17
C VAL A 429 -11.88 11.05 -24.67
N ASP A 430 -12.13 12.13 -25.40
CA ASP A 430 -11.93 12.23 -26.84
C ASP A 430 -10.86 13.29 -27.16
N ALA A 431 -10.20 13.17 -28.30
CA ALA A 431 -9.41 14.23 -28.90
C ALA A 431 -9.85 14.49 -30.34
N GLU A 432 -9.72 15.73 -30.79
CA GLU A 432 -9.92 16.08 -32.19
C GLU A 432 -8.62 15.80 -32.98
N ILE A 433 -8.67 14.76 -33.81
CA ILE A 433 -7.57 14.31 -34.67
C ILE A 433 -8.09 14.33 -36.11
N ASP A 434 -7.36 15.02 -36.99
CA ASP A 434 -7.70 15.20 -38.41
C ASP A 434 -9.13 15.74 -38.63
N GLY A 435 -9.55 16.68 -37.77
CA GLY A 435 -10.87 17.31 -37.83
C GLY A 435 -12.03 16.44 -37.35
N THR A 436 -11.76 15.27 -36.77
CA THR A 436 -12.76 14.34 -36.24
C THR A 436 -12.52 14.04 -34.76
N TRP A 437 -13.60 13.87 -34.00
CA TRP A 437 -13.50 13.41 -32.61
C TRP A 437 -13.20 11.91 -32.59
N GLN A 438 -12.05 11.56 -32.02
CA GLN A 438 -11.65 10.18 -31.78
C GLN A 438 -11.65 9.90 -30.28
N GLN A 439 -12.29 8.81 -29.87
CA GLN A 439 -12.32 8.39 -28.48
C GLN A 439 -10.95 7.81 -28.10
N LEU A 440 -10.29 8.43 -27.13
CA LEU A 440 -9.00 7.97 -26.60
C LEU A 440 -9.18 6.89 -25.54
N ALA A 441 -10.20 7.03 -24.69
CA ALA A 441 -10.50 6.08 -23.63
C ALA A 441 -11.97 6.19 -23.20
N GLN A 442 -12.52 5.08 -22.71
CA GLN A 442 -13.75 5.04 -21.92
C GLN A 442 -13.47 4.22 -20.65
N LYS A 443 -13.80 4.78 -19.49
CA LYS A 443 -13.52 4.19 -18.18
C LYS A 443 -14.66 4.48 -17.21
N GLU A 444 -14.60 3.81 -16.07
CA GLU A 444 -15.50 4.00 -14.93
C GLU A 444 -14.75 4.62 -13.75
N CYS A 445 -15.46 5.28 -12.84
CA CYS A 445 -14.92 5.85 -11.59
C CYS A 445 -13.73 6.81 -11.78
N ILE A 446 -13.93 8.13 -11.65
CA ILE A 446 -12.80 9.07 -11.60
C ILE A 446 -12.21 9.13 -10.19
N SER A 447 -13.06 9.29 -9.15
CA SER A 447 -12.65 9.29 -7.74
C SER A 447 -11.55 10.33 -7.44
N ALA A 448 -10.67 10.03 -6.48
CA ALA A 448 -9.57 10.90 -6.05
C ALA A 448 -8.69 11.33 -7.22
N GLN A 449 -8.44 10.40 -8.15
CA GLN A 449 -7.90 10.67 -9.47
C GLN A 449 -8.01 9.47 -10.41
N ARG A 450 -7.94 9.76 -11.71
CA ARG A 450 -7.82 8.78 -12.78
C ARG A 450 -6.72 9.20 -13.75
N ILE A 451 -5.76 8.30 -13.99
CA ILE A 451 -4.65 8.52 -14.93
C ILE A 451 -4.85 7.62 -16.14
N LEU A 452 -4.79 8.21 -17.34
CA LEU A 452 -4.87 7.50 -18.61
C LEU A 452 -3.57 7.72 -19.37
N ARG A 453 -2.88 6.63 -19.73
CA ARG A 453 -1.71 6.69 -20.60
C ARG A 453 -2.08 6.24 -22.01
N LEU A 454 -1.77 7.08 -22.99
CA LEU A 454 -1.92 6.76 -24.39
C LEU A 454 -0.71 5.96 -24.87
N PRO A 455 -0.86 5.07 -25.87
CA PRO A 455 0.27 4.30 -26.41
C PRO A 455 1.39 5.18 -27.00
N GLN A 456 1.02 6.36 -27.50
CA GLN A 456 1.92 7.34 -28.08
C GLN A 456 1.41 8.76 -27.81
N PRO A 457 2.29 9.76 -27.72
CA PRO A 457 1.89 11.16 -27.63
C PRO A 457 1.21 11.71 -28.88
N ILE A 458 0.11 12.41 -28.63
CA ILE A 458 -0.70 13.12 -29.63
C ILE A 458 -0.59 14.63 -29.42
N ALA A 459 -0.95 15.42 -30.44
CA ALA A 459 -0.95 16.88 -30.36
C ALA A 459 -2.24 17.51 -30.95
N PRO A 460 -3.43 17.14 -30.43
CA PRO A 460 -4.70 17.69 -30.90
C PRO A 460 -4.85 19.17 -30.49
N ARG A 461 -5.70 19.92 -31.19
CA ARG A 461 -6.08 21.26 -30.72
C ARG A 461 -7.17 21.24 -29.66
N ARG A 462 -7.97 20.17 -29.60
CA ARG A 462 -9.06 20.03 -28.65
C ARG A 462 -9.10 18.64 -28.03
N VAL A 463 -9.36 18.59 -26.73
CA VAL A 463 -9.57 17.37 -25.96
C VAL A 463 -10.82 17.55 -25.11
N ARG A 464 -11.64 16.52 -24.97
CA ARG A 464 -12.93 16.63 -24.28
C ARG A 464 -13.17 15.45 -23.34
N LEU A 465 -13.60 15.77 -22.14
CA LEU A 465 -14.21 14.85 -21.19
C LEU A 465 -15.72 14.82 -21.43
N ARG A 466 -16.27 13.62 -21.64
CA ARG A 466 -17.72 13.37 -21.67
C ARG A 466 -18.10 12.56 -20.44
N ILE A 467 -18.99 13.10 -19.62
CA ILE A 467 -19.63 12.30 -18.58
C ILE A 467 -20.76 11.51 -19.23
N LEU A 468 -20.64 10.18 -19.21
CA LEU A 468 -21.58 9.28 -19.86
C LEU A 468 -22.66 8.81 -18.89
N GLU A 469 -22.30 8.76 -17.60
CA GLU A 469 -23.20 8.32 -16.54
C GLU A 469 -22.75 8.89 -15.19
N ALA A 470 -23.68 9.51 -14.47
CA ALA A 470 -23.49 9.95 -13.09
C ALA A 470 -24.85 10.07 -12.39
N PRO A 471 -25.01 9.60 -11.15
CA PRO A 471 -26.25 9.78 -10.38
C PRO A 471 -26.47 11.22 -9.86
N ALA A 472 -25.47 12.09 -9.96
CA ALA A 472 -25.55 13.51 -9.60
C ALA A 472 -24.71 14.36 -10.55
N CYS A 473 -24.92 15.67 -10.56
CA CYS A 473 -24.08 16.62 -11.30
C CYS A 473 -22.59 16.40 -10.95
N PRO A 474 -21.67 16.30 -11.94
CA PRO A 474 -20.26 16.01 -11.67
C PRO A 474 -19.59 17.17 -10.93
N ALA A 475 -18.55 16.86 -10.15
CA ALA A 475 -17.70 17.86 -9.51
C ALA A 475 -16.24 17.58 -9.88
N ILE A 476 -15.78 18.14 -11.00
CA ILE A 476 -14.43 17.89 -11.53
C ILE A 476 -13.49 18.99 -11.05
N SER A 477 -12.43 18.63 -10.32
CA SER A 477 -11.44 19.57 -9.80
C SER A 477 -10.22 19.72 -10.70
N GLU A 478 -9.94 18.74 -11.56
CA GLU A 478 -8.76 18.77 -12.44
C GLU A 478 -9.03 18.08 -13.78
N PHE A 479 -8.55 18.68 -14.86
CA PHE A 479 -8.35 18.05 -16.17
C PHE A 479 -6.98 18.48 -16.71
N ALA A 480 -5.97 17.67 -16.41
CA ALA A 480 -4.57 17.98 -16.69
C ALA A 480 -3.97 17.03 -17.74
N LEU A 481 -2.97 17.52 -18.48
CA LEU A 481 -2.31 16.81 -19.57
C LEU A 481 -0.80 16.81 -19.33
N PHE A 482 -0.15 15.66 -19.51
CA PHE A 482 1.28 15.50 -19.25
C PHE A 482 1.99 14.69 -20.34
N ARG A 483 3.31 14.84 -20.37
CA ARG A 483 4.19 14.03 -21.20
C ARG A 483 4.88 12.99 -20.32
N SER A 484 4.72 11.70 -20.65
CA SER A 484 5.42 10.64 -19.92
C SER A 484 6.93 10.75 -20.09
N VAL A 485 7.66 10.48 -19.02
CA VAL A 485 9.11 10.33 -19.01
C VAL A 485 9.40 8.92 -18.52
N ALA A 486 10.10 8.14 -19.35
CA ALA A 486 10.51 6.79 -18.98
C ALA A 486 11.55 6.85 -17.85
N PRO A 487 11.50 5.93 -16.87
CA PRO A 487 12.57 5.83 -15.87
C PRO A 487 13.87 5.37 -16.52
N VAL A 488 14.99 5.72 -15.88
CA VAL A 488 16.30 5.22 -16.28
C VAL A 488 16.41 3.76 -15.82
N PRO A 489 16.66 2.80 -16.73
CA PRO A 489 16.78 1.40 -16.35
C PRO A 489 17.89 1.20 -15.31
N VAL A 490 17.61 0.38 -14.30
CA VAL A 490 18.59 -0.04 -13.31
C VAL A 490 18.78 -1.54 -13.45
N ALA A 491 19.98 -1.96 -13.86
CA ALA A 491 20.29 -3.37 -14.02
C ALA A 491 20.12 -4.13 -12.68
N PRO A 492 19.47 -5.31 -12.68
CA PRO A 492 19.44 -6.17 -11.51
C PRO A 492 20.86 -6.55 -11.08
N ILE A 493 21.08 -6.69 -9.78
CA ILE A 493 22.33 -7.19 -9.22
C ILE A 493 22.19 -8.67 -8.87
N VAL A 494 23.30 -9.38 -8.74
CA VAL A 494 23.30 -10.67 -8.04
C VAL A 494 23.48 -10.38 -6.55
N SER A 495 22.78 -11.14 -5.69
CA SER A 495 23.00 -11.03 -4.24
C SER A 495 24.48 -11.21 -3.93
N SER A 496 25.03 -10.30 -3.11
CA SER A 496 26.39 -10.43 -2.60
C SER A 496 26.48 -11.33 -1.36
N ASP A 497 25.34 -11.80 -0.84
CA ASP A 497 25.32 -12.68 0.32
C ASP A 497 25.81 -14.09 -0.07
N PRO A 498 26.95 -14.55 0.49
CA PRO A 498 27.53 -15.84 0.15
C PRO A 498 26.67 -17.02 0.62
N THR A 499 25.63 -16.77 1.41
CA THR A 499 24.71 -17.81 1.89
C THR A 499 23.67 -18.20 0.85
N VAL A 500 23.38 -17.34 -0.13
CA VAL A 500 22.36 -17.61 -1.15
C VAL A 500 22.92 -18.54 -2.23
N ILE A 501 22.24 -19.64 -2.51
CA ILE A 501 22.66 -20.59 -3.55
C ILE A 501 22.11 -20.17 -4.91
N ASP A 502 22.97 -20.14 -5.91
CA ASP A 502 22.56 -19.97 -7.30
C ASP A 502 21.96 -21.27 -7.85
N THR A 503 20.66 -21.25 -8.11
CA THR A 503 19.90 -22.42 -8.58
C THR A 503 20.10 -22.75 -10.05
N ARG A 504 20.85 -21.96 -10.83
CA ARG A 504 21.06 -22.19 -12.28
C ARG A 504 21.68 -23.55 -12.62
N ASN A 505 22.42 -24.14 -11.69
CA ASN A 505 23.01 -25.47 -11.85
C ASN A 505 22.13 -26.61 -11.30
N TRP A 506 21.00 -26.28 -10.67
CA TRP A 506 20.07 -27.26 -10.14
C TRP A 506 19.24 -27.88 -11.26
N LYS A 507 18.80 -29.13 -11.06
CA LYS A 507 17.98 -29.86 -12.04
C LYS A 507 16.87 -30.64 -11.33
N ILE A 508 15.69 -30.66 -11.92
CA ILE A 508 14.63 -31.57 -11.46
C ILE A 508 15.00 -33.00 -11.89
N VAL A 509 15.15 -33.89 -10.91
CA VAL A 509 15.42 -35.33 -11.14
C VAL A 509 14.11 -36.09 -11.28
N SER A 510 13.14 -35.78 -10.42
CA SER A 510 11.80 -36.36 -10.46
C SER A 510 10.77 -35.38 -9.89
N ALA A 511 9.60 -35.34 -10.50
CA ALA A 511 8.43 -34.60 -10.02
C ALA A 511 7.18 -35.15 -10.74
N PRO A 512 5.97 -35.05 -10.14
CA PRO A 512 4.74 -35.38 -10.84
C PRO A 512 4.40 -34.36 -11.93
N GLY A 513 3.72 -34.81 -12.99
CA GLY A 513 3.31 -33.95 -14.09
C GLY A 513 4.49 -33.43 -14.92
N THR A 514 4.23 -32.40 -15.73
CA THR A 514 5.24 -31.78 -16.60
C THR A 514 5.54 -30.35 -16.14
N GLY A 515 6.70 -29.80 -16.54
CA GLY A 515 7.04 -28.39 -16.32
C GLY A 515 7.56 -28.04 -14.93
N ALA A 516 8.02 -29.02 -14.15
CA ALA A 516 8.64 -28.78 -12.84
C ALA A 516 9.92 -27.92 -12.91
N GLU A 517 10.58 -27.85 -14.07
CA GLU A 517 11.76 -26.99 -14.30
C GLU A 517 11.48 -25.50 -14.02
N LYS A 518 10.21 -25.08 -14.12
CA LYS A 518 9.76 -23.72 -13.75
C LYS A 518 10.10 -23.37 -12.30
N LEU A 519 10.16 -24.35 -11.40
CA LEU A 519 10.55 -24.13 -10.01
C LEU A 519 11.95 -23.55 -9.86
N LEU A 520 12.81 -23.67 -10.88
CA LEU A 520 14.22 -23.31 -10.86
C LEU A 520 14.57 -22.23 -11.90
N ASP A 521 13.60 -21.68 -12.64
CA ASP A 521 13.84 -20.74 -13.74
C ASP A 521 14.09 -19.29 -13.29
N ARG A 522 13.86 -19.01 -11.99
CA ARG A 522 14.00 -17.70 -11.34
C ARG A 522 13.01 -16.65 -11.89
N ASP A 523 11.89 -17.09 -12.44
CA ASP A 523 10.78 -16.25 -12.86
C ASP A 523 9.56 -16.51 -11.96
N PRO A 524 9.26 -15.62 -10.98
CA PRO A 524 8.08 -15.77 -10.14
C PRO A 524 6.74 -15.72 -10.89
N GLY A 525 6.74 -15.31 -12.17
CA GLY A 525 5.56 -15.34 -13.03
C GLY A 525 5.26 -16.70 -13.64
N THR A 526 6.21 -17.65 -13.59
CA THR A 526 5.96 -19.03 -14.01
C THR A 526 5.48 -19.86 -12.82
N ILE A 527 4.60 -20.83 -13.11
CA ILE A 527 3.96 -21.65 -12.08
C ILE A 527 4.04 -23.12 -12.51
N TRP A 528 4.52 -23.95 -11.59
CA TRP A 528 4.35 -25.39 -11.64
C TRP A 528 3.05 -25.76 -10.92
N THR A 529 2.17 -26.48 -11.62
CA THR A 529 0.86 -26.86 -11.12
C THR A 529 0.63 -28.35 -11.34
N VAL A 530 0.17 -29.04 -10.30
CA VAL A 530 -0.12 -30.48 -10.32
C VAL A 530 -1.44 -30.76 -9.59
N PRO A 531 -2.10 -31.91 -9.81
CA PRO A 531 -3.23 -32.31 -8.99
C PRO A 531 -2.89 -32.27 -7.50
N ALA A 532 -3.85 -31.85 -6.67
CA ALA A 532 -3.65 -31.79 -5.22
C ALA A 532 -3.28 -33.18 -4.65
N PRO A 533 -2.41 -33.22 -3.61
CA PRO A 533 -2.05 -34.47 -2.95
C PRO A 533 -3.28 -35.16 -2.36
N LYS A 534 -3.24 -36.49 -2.30
CA LYS A 534 -4.30 -37.31 -1.69
C LYS A 534 -3.81 -37.86 -0.35
N PRO A 535 -4.71 -38.19 0.60
CA PRO A 535 -4.31 -38.85 1.84
C PRO A 535 -3.43 -40.08 1.57
N GLY A 536 -2.21 -40.09 2.14
CA GLY A 536 -1.22 -41.15 1.95
C GLY A 536 -0.44 -41.11 0.62
N ALA A 537 -0.70 -40.14 -0.26
CA ALA A 537 -0.02 -39.94 -1.53
C ALA A 537 0.39 -38.46 -1.69
N PRO A 538 1.48 -38.03 -1.03
CA PRO A 538 1.96 -36.66 -1.13
C PRO A 538 2.50 -36.36 -2.53
N VAL A 539 2.47 -35.08 -2.91
CA VAL A 539 3.27 -34.58 -4.04
C VAL A 539 4.73 -34.60 -3.62
N GLU A 540 5.59 -35.27 -4.39
CA GLU A 540 7.01 -35.43 -4.11
C GLU A 540 7.84 -34.91 -5.29
N LEU A 541 8.89 -34.13 -5.02
CA LEU A 541 9.88 -33.77 -6.02
C LEU A 541 11.30 -33.92 -5.50
N THR A 542 12.22 -34.28 -6.40
CA THR A 542 13.64 -34.43 -6.12
C THR A 542 14.45 -33.51 -7.02
N ILE A 543 15.35 -32.74 -6.41
CA ILE A 543 16.23 -31.76 -7.06
C ILE A 543 17.67 -32.23 -6.90
N ASP A 544 18.42 -32.27 -8.00
CA ASP A 544 19.89 -32.36 -8.01
C ASP A 544 20.46 -30.94 -7.89
N LEU A 545 21.29 -30.69 -6.88
CA LEU A 545 21.87 -29.38 -6.59
C LEU A 545 23.07 -29.04 -7.49
N GLY A 546 23.50 -29.94 -8.38
CA GLY A 546 24.59 -29.70 -9.32
C GLY A 546 26.00 -29.89 -8.73
N GLY A 547 26.13 -29.92 -7.40
CA GLY A 547 27.36 -30.14 -6.64
C GLY A 547 27.08 -30.51 -5.18
N ASP A 548 28.07 -31.07 -4.48
CA ASP A 548 27.98 -31.23 -3.03
C ASP A 548 27.92 -29.85 -2.36
N THR A 549 26.85 -29.60 -1.63
CA THR A 549 26.52 -28.27 -1.08
C THR A 549 26.20 -28.39 0.39
N ALA A 550 26.79 -27.52 1.23
CA ALA A 550 26.46 -27.42 2.65
C ALA A 550 25.11 -26.70 2.85
N LEU A 551 24.02 -27.40 2.51
CA LEU A 551 22.67 -26.86 2.49
C LEU A 551 22.17 -26.64 3.93
N ALA A 552 21.81 -25.41 4.25
CA ALA A 552 21.25 -25.04 5.56
C ALA A 552 19.74 -24.85 5.54
N GLY A 553 19.12 -24.88 4.36
CA GLY A 553 17.67 -24.77 4.23
C GLY A 553 17.24 -24.62 2.78
N PHE A 554 15.94 -24.50 2.59
CA PHE A 554 15.33 -24.23 1.29
C PHE A 554 14.33 -23.08 1.38
N SER A 555 14.04 -22.46 0.24
CA SER A 555 12.97 -21.48 0.12
C SER A 555 11.88 -22.00 -0.81
N LEU A 556 10.62 -21.62 -0.55
CA LEU A 556 9.47 -21.90 -1.40
C LEU A 556 8.70 -20.61 -1.65
N THR A 557 8.51 -20.26 -2.92
CA THR A 557 7.68 -19.13 -3.31
C THR A 557 6.35 -19.66 -3.83
N PRO A 558 5.21 -19.34 -3.18
CA PRO A 558 3.89 -19.70 -3.70
C PRO A 558 3.58 -18.89 -4.96
N SER A 559 2.62 -19.36 -5.77
CA SER A 559 2.09 -18.56 -6.88
C SER A 559 1.46 -17.28 -6.32
N ARG A 560 1.83 -16.13 -6.88
CA ARG A 560 1.17 -14.85 -6.57
C ARG A 560 -0.06 -14.59 -7.43
N HIS A 561 -0.25 -15.36 -8.50
CA HIS A 561 -1.45 -15.22 -9.32
C HIS A 561 -2.67 -15.69 -8.53
N VAL A 562 -3.75 -14.90 -8.57
CA VAL A 562 -5.06 -15.30 -8.05
C VAL A 562 -5.54 -16.51 -8.86
N MET A 563 -5.48 -17.69 -8.26
CA MET A 563 -5.95 -18.93 -8.85
C MET A 563 -7.23 -19.36 -8.13
N THR A 564 -8.28 -19.66 -8.89
CA THR A 564 -9.57 -20.11 -8.32
C THR A 564 -9.66 -21.62 -8.22
N ASP A 565 -8.65 -22.36 -8.66
CA ASP A 565 -8.63 -23.82 -8.73
C ASP A 565 -7.29 -24.43 -8.26
N ALA A 566 -6.45 -23.64 -7.59
CA ALA A 566 -5.17 -24.09 -7.08
C ALA A 566 -4.77 -23.35 -5.80
N ALA A 567 -4.02 -24.02 -4.95
CA ALA A 567 -3.50 -23.45 -3.71
C ALA A 567 -2.03 -23.86 -3.46
N PRO A 568 -1.27 -23.08 -2.68
CA PRO A 568 0.07 -23.47 -2.26
C PRO A 568 0.02 -24.68 -1.30
N PRO A 569 1.15 -25.38 -1.08
CA PRO A 569 1.22 -26.46 -0.08
C PRO A 569 0.99 -25.92 1.33
N LYS A 570 0.26 -26.66 2.19
CA LYS A 570 0.04 -26.28 3.59
C LYS A 570 1.29 -26.49 4.46
N GLY A 571 2.06 -27.53 4.16
CA GLY A 571 3.24 -27.91 4.91
C GLY A 571 4.17 -28.78 4.09
N TYR A 572 5.31 -29.11 4.68
CA TYR A 572 6.43 -29.75 3.99
C TYR A 572 7.10 -30.82 4.87
N ALA A 573 7.70 -31.79 4.19
CA ALA A 573 8.79 -32.59 4.73
C ALA A 573 9.96 -32.52 3.75
N ALA A 574 11.13 -32.14 4.26
CA ALA A 574 12.37 -31.98 3.52
C ALA A 574 13.39 -33.03 3.94
N GLU A 575 13.99 -33.69 2.96
CA GLU A 575 15.02 -34.71 3.13
C GLU A 575 16.20 -34.38 2.22
N VAL A 576 17.41 -34.71 2.67
CA VAL A 576 18.64 -34.52 1.89
C VAL A 576 19.36 -35.84 1.64
N SER A 577 20.13 -35.91 0.57
CA SER A 577 20.94 -37.07 0.21
C SER A 577 22.23 -36.67 -0.51
N SER A 578 23.31 -37.44 -0.33
CA SER A 578 24.56 -37.29 -1.08
C SER A 578 24.61 -38.18 -2.33
N ASP A 579 23.83 -39.25 -2.38
CA ASP A 579 23.89 -40.29 -3.41
C ASP A 579 22.57 -40.49 -4.19
N GLY A 580 21.51 -39.78 -3.79
CA GLY A 580 20.15 -39.90 -4.35
C GLY A 580 19.41 -41.18 -3.93
N LYS A 581 20.01 -42.01 -3.07
CA LYS A 581 19.48 -43.32 -2.65
C LYS A 581 19.20 -43.36 -1.16
N THR A 582 20.12 -42.85 -0.35
CA THR A 582 20.04 -42.81 1.10
C THR A 582 19.58 -41.42 1.53
N TRP A 583 18.41 -41.33 2.16
CA TRP A 583 17.75 -40.07 2.49
C TRP A 583 17.75 -39.82 3.99
N GLN A 584 18.03 -38.57 4.37
CA GLN A 584 18.03 -38.15 5.77
C GLN A 584 17.01 -37.01 5.98
N PRO A 585 16.13 -37.10 6.99
CA PRO A 585 15.21 -36.01 7.33
C PRO A 585 15.97 -34.75 7.73
N ALA A 586 15.66 -33.63 7.09
CA ALA A 586 16.31 -32.34 7.31
C ALA A 586 15.42 -31.34 8.05
N ALA A 587 14.15 -31.22 7.65
CA ALA A 587 13.13 -30.42 8.33
C ALA A 587 11.72 -30.89 7.99
N SER A 588 10.74 -30.58 8.83
CA SER A 588 9.32 -30.76 8.55
C SER A 588 8.51 -29.73 9.30
N GLY A 589 7.41 -29.27 8.73
CA GLY A 589 6.54 -28.29 9.38
C GLY A 589 5.41 -27.83 8.47
N GLU A 590 4.74 -26.76 8.90
CA GLU A 590 3.71 -26.07 8.12
C GLU A 590 4.23 -24.73 7.63
N PHE A 591 3.67 -24.25 6.52
CA PHE A 591 3.86 -22.88 6.06
C PHE A 591 2.75 -22.01 6.64
N SER A 592 3.02 -21.37 7.78
CA SER A 592 2.03 -20.54 8.49
C SER A 592 1.40 -19.51 7.54
N ASN A 593 0.07 -19.57 7.40
CA ASN A 593 -0.75 -18.64 6.60
C ASN A 593 -0.38 -18.49 5.10
N ILE A 594 0.35 -19.44 4.51
CA ILE A 594 0.81 -19.31 3.10
C ILE A 594 -0.33 -19.15 2.08
N ALA A 595 -1.56 -19.56 2.40
CA ALA A 595 -2.73 -19.34 1.55
C ALA A 595 -3.06 -17.85 1.35
N TYR A 596 -2.69 -17.01 2.31
CA TYR A 596 -3.05 -15.59 2.36
C TYR A 596 -1.82 -14.69 2.40
N ALA A 597 -0.68 -15.19 2.88
CA ALA A 597 0.63 -14.53 2.83
C ALA A 597 1.50 -15.21 1.75
N LEU A 598 1.39 -14.73 0.51
CA LEU A 598 2.03 -15.31 -0.68
C LEU A 598 3.52 -14.92 -0.83
N SER A 599 4.17 -14.58 0.29
CA SER A 599 5.61 -14.30 0.33
C SER A 599 6.44 -15.58 0.35
N THR A 600 7.70 -15.47 -0.04
CA THR A 600 8.64 -16.59 -0.08
C THR A 600 8.88 -17.10 1.35
N GLN A 601 8.62 -18.39 1.56
CA GLN A 601 8.82 -19.06 2.83
C GLN A 601 10.22 -19.66 2.90
N ARG A 602 11.02 -19.28 3.90
CA ARG A 602 12.38 -19.79 4.12
C ARG A 602 12.40 -20.79 5.27
N ILE A 603 12.83 -22.00 4.98
CA ILE A 603 12.85 -23.12 5.92
C ILE A 603 14.30 -23.47 6.25
N ALA A 604 14.74 -23.07 7.44
CA ALA A 604 16.03 -23.48 7.97
C ALA A 604 16.00 -24.94 8.46
N PHE A 605 17.09 -25.65 8.21
CA PHE A 605 17.37 -26.93 8.84
C PHE A 605 17.95 -26.71 10.23
N ALA A 606 17.77 -27.68 11.13
CA ALA A 606 18.36 -27.61 12.46
C ALA A 606 19.89 -27.48 12.43
N GLN A 607 20.53 -28.04 11.40
CA GLN A 607 21.96 -27.96 11.13
C GLN A 607 22.18 -27.99 9.61
N ALA A 608 23.20 -27.29 9.13
CA ALA A 608 23.63 -27.38 7.74
C ALA A 608 24.13 -28.80 7.42
N ARG A 609 23.78 -29.31 6.23
CA ARG A 609 24.11 -30.68 5.80
C ARG A 609 24.74 -30.66 4.41
N ASN A 610 25.84 -31.38 4.25
CA ASN A 610 26.38 -31.64 2.91
C ASN A 610 25.40 -32.53 2.15
N ALA A 611 24.88 -32.02 1.05
CA ALA A 611 23.87 -32.67 0.23
C ALA A 611 24.18 -32.45 -1.25
N ARG A 612 23.88 -33.47 -2.06
CA ARG A 612 23.83 -33.40 -3.53
C ARG A 612 22.40 -33.32 -4.03
N TYR A 613 21.45 -33.84 -3.26
CA TYR A 613 20.03 -33.89 -3.59
C TYR A 613 19.16 -33.37 -2.45
N LEU A 614 18.09 -32.67 -2.83
CA LEU A 614 17.00 -32.24 -1.95
C LEU A 614 15.70 -32.89 -2.41
N ARG A 615 14.96 -33.50 -1.48
CA ARG A 615 13.62 -34.03 -1.71
C ARG A 615 12.61 -33.29 -0.85
N LEU A 616 11.53 -32.84 -1.47
CA LEU A 616 10.42 -32.15 -0.81
C LEU A 616 9.14 -32.96 -1.01
N ARG A 617 8.38 -33.13 0.07
CA ARG A 617 7.06 -33.78 0.08
C ARG A 617 6.01 -32.81 0.61
N PHE A 618 4.89 -32.71 -0.09
CA PHE A 618 3.73 -31.89 0.28
C PHE A 618 2.50 -32.78 0.42
N ALA A 619 1.95 -32.87 1.63
CA ALA A 619 0.86 -33.79 1.95
C ALA A 619 -0.54 -33.18 1.72
N GLU A 620 -0.66 -31.86 1.81
CA GLU A 620 -1.93 -31.11 1.73
C GLU A 620 -1.71 -29.75 1.06
N THR A 621 -2.76 -29.22 0.43
CA THR A 621 -2.84 -27.81 0.01
C THR A 621 -3.34 -26.94 1.15
N ALA A 622 -2.94 -25.66 1.16
CA ALA A 622 -3.30 -24.70 2.21
C ALA A 622 -4.79 -24.30 2.17
N LEU A 623 -5.40 -24.38 1.00
CA LEU A 623 -6.86 -24.32 0.78
C LEU A 623 -7.32 -25.60 0.10
N PRO A 624 -8.58 -26.04 0.26
CA PRO A 624 -9.10 -27.29 -0.30
C PRO A 624 -9.37 -27.18 -1.82
N GLU A 625 -8.33 -26.84 -2.57
CA GLU A 625 -8.36 -26.66 -4.02
C GLU A 625 -7.92 -27.94 -4.76
N PRO A 626 -8.39 -28.16 -6.00
CA PRO A 626 -8.12 -29.39 -6.74
C PRO A 626 -6.66 -29.50 -7.24
N LYS A 627 -5.87 -28.42 -7.16
CA LYS A 627 -4.48 -28.38 -7.61
C LYS A 627 -3.55 -27.77 -6.55
N LEU A 628 -2.32 -28.22 -6.57
CA LEU A 628 -1.20 -27.61 -5.87
C LEU A 628 -0.41 -26.73 -6.85
N ALA A 629 -0.08 -25.51 -6.43
CA ALA A 629 0.69 -24.55 -7.22
C ALA A 629 1.90 -24.00 -6.45
N ILE A 630 3.07 -24.02 -7.10
CA ILE A 630 4.32 -23.44 -6.58
C ILE A 630 4.96 -22.64 -7.72
N ALA A 631 5.45 -21.44 -7.42
CA ALA A 631 6.20 -20.64 -8.39
C ALA A 631 7.66 -21.06 -8.42
N GLU A 632 8.33 -21.11 -7.25
CA GLU A 632 9.79 -21.27 -7.20
C GLU A 632 10.26 -22.05 -5.96
N ILE A 633 11.38 -22.75 -6.11
CA ILE A 633 12.15 -23.34 -5.00
C ILE A 633 13.60 -22.87 -5.08
N GLY A 634 14.15 -22.45 -3.94
CA GLY A 634 15.55 -22.06 -3.79
C GLY A 634 16.24 -22.76 -2.63
N GLY A 635 17.49 -22.40 -2.38
CA GLY A 635 18.31 -22.94 -1.30
C GLY A 635 19.27 -21.91 -0.72
N PHE A 636 19.65 -22.11 0.53
CA PHE A 636 20.67 -21.30 1.19
C PHE A 636 21.59 -22.17 2.06
N THR A 637 22.79 -21.66 2.29
CA THR A 637 23.82 -22.23 3.16
C THR A 637 23.85 -21.48 4.50
N ALA A 638 24.56 -22.02 5.49
CA ALA A 638 24.67 -21.34 6.78
C ALA A 638 25.56 -20.09 6.61
N PRO A 639 25.28 -19.00 7.34
CA PRO A 639 26.22 -17.89 7.48
C PRO A 639 27.59 -18.45 7.88
N ARG A 640 28.64 -18.04 7.16
CA ARG A 640 30.02 -18.42 7.47
C ARG A 640 30.53 -17.77 8.74
#